data_AF-A0A9N9LSW8-F1
#
_entry.id   AF-A0A9N9LSW8-F1
#
_cell.length_a   1.000
_cell.length_b   1.000
_cell.length_c   1.000
_cell.angle_alpha   90.00
_cell.angle_beta   90.00
_cell.angle_gamma   90.00
#
_symmetry.space_group_name_H-M   'P 1'
#
loop_
_entity.id
_entity.type
_entity.pdbx_description
1 polymer ?
#
loop_
_entity_poly.entity_id
_entity_poly.type
_entity_poly.pdbx_seq_one_letter_code
_entity_poly.pdbx_strand_id
1 'polypeptide(L)'
;MRSVLPPPPRYPSQAAYNNAVANGQAPPLIETNNLLSHPTGPEYQLVVGEGTYILKEDLHLATPPPHPSEAPIINPNPLATTPQPATAGTRISLLSLSSRAAPVPFYRLDGNRSTNTGFHSSIQEHPNEGRPSGDLVPPSSDGGDTSVTGSARATLSVGSAPAFGEGNSMLLATGKDAGKRRKPKNNIAKSNSSFISRCIVHENLNKRLQDRPADGFFAFANINRAFQWLDLSSPQKSEHLTKILFTKGHCLCHDINQLTKSQNHIDLIMGFSTGEIIWYEPISQKYTRLNKNGIINTTPVSEIRWIPGSENLFLAAHMDGSLVVYDKEKEDAAFSPEEHANGSSDASNDGSEPHIVLHVDKSVHSKNQKFNPVSFWKLSNQRINAFAFSPDNRHIAIVSEDGTLRIIDYLKEQLLDIYSSYYGGFISVCWSPDGKYVLTGGQDDLVSIWSVAEATIVARCQGHQSWVTAVCFDPWRCDDRNYRFGSVGEDRRLLLWDFSVGMLHRPKALSVRNKRASVSSRFANPLQRSETQNTSASRLRSNSSLSVDREDDNTIEHPVEPRATTAMLPPVMSKVIDPDPLCWLEFTQDSIITSCKSGHIRTWDRPADGTSESEVASSATSPHVQRAQSSAFRLNLEKCFTRQQAESFTKDLWTRLGMREDDKKTRGVERVNMTSLKYVDVREFAPKAWAGIVGVLGPEGEEEGEGMIVEEKKVWDDGFIVNLGCEGEEGQLVEGETDRERGEMLRALEGWHVDGDFFVHYLDSPEQALLVIPLWSDILPQGGGTALATDSIKHIAHHLYTHSSGVTPWFRPLDDPSENRQWFLDLAHDPQKIRAESIVEATGEVGDVFLIHPFMLHSASRNVRRDKRVITNPPVSLRVPFGYGRVGGDGVRRGRLSLVERKTLRELGFEEEGLGEWRIEGERRGWVSERMRRYEAMRGIERERLERERDLK
;
A
#
# COMPACT_ATOMS: atom_id res chain seq x y z
N MET A 1 -34.53 -3.40 -8.57
CA MET A 1 -35.66 -3.58 -7.62
C MET A 1 -35.10 -3.51 -6.22
N ARG A 2 -35.56 -2.57 -5.38
CA ARG A 2 -35.10 -2.44 -3.98
C ARG A 2 -35.66 -3.61 -3.18
N SER A 3 -34.81 -4.51 -2.69
CA SER A 3 -35.21 -5.43 -1.62
C SER A 3 -35.33 -4.58 -0.35
N VAL A 4 -36.57 -4.28 0.05
CA VAL A 4 -36.83 -3.77 1.40
C VAL A 4 -36.36 -4.86 2.34
N LEU A 5 -35.28 -4.60 3.09
CA LEU A 5 -34.80 -5.54 4.10
C LEU A 5 -35.97 -5.89 5.03
N PRO A 6 -36.12 -7.18 5.42
CA PRO A 6 -37.10 -7.52 6.43
C PRO A 6 -36.84 -6.66 7.67
N PRO A 7 -37.89 -6.18 8.37
CA PRO A 7 -37.70 -5.38 9.57
C PRO A 7 -36.84 -6.17 10.56
N PRO A 8 -35.89 -5.53 11.27
CA PRO A 8 -35.09 -6.21 12.26
C PRO A 8 -36.03 -6.92 13.26
N PRO A 9 -35.61 -8.07 13.81
CA PRO A 9 -36.39 -8.75 14.83
C PRO A 9 -36.81 -7.74 15.90
N ARG A 10 -38.03 -7.88 16.41
CA ARG A 10 -38.55 -7.02 17.49
C ARG A 10 -38.59 -7.84 18.77
N TYR A 11 -38.41 -7.17 19.90
CA TYR A 11 -38.69 -7.80 21.18
C TYR A 11 -40.14 -8.32 21.20
N PRO A 12 -40.41 -9.49 21.82
CA PRO A 12 -41.77 -9.84 22.21
C PRO A 12 -42.33 -8.68 23.05
N SER A 13 -43.61 -8.38 22.86
CA SER A 13 -44.30 -7.14 23.26
C SER A 13 -43.72 -6.38 24.47
N GLN A 14 -43.76 -5.04 24.45
CA GLN A 14 -43.23 -4.20 25.54
C GLN A 14 -43.79 -4.57 26.92
N ALA A 15 -45.01 -5.11 26.98
CA ALA A 15 -45.61 -5.68 28.19
C ALA A 15 -44.90 -6.96 28.66
N ALA A 16 -44.56 -7.89 27.76
CA ALA A 16 -43.79 -9.10 28.08
C ALA A 16 -42.38 -8.75 28.55
N TYR A 17 -41.73 -7.76 27.93
CA TYR A 17 -40.44 -7.23 28.38
C TYR A 17 -40.52 -6.65 29.81
N ASN A 18 -41.47 -5.75 30.05
CA ASN A 18 -41.66 -5.12 31.36
C ASN A 18 -41.98 -6.14 32.45
N ASN A 19 -42.81 -7.15 32.15
CA ASN A 19 -43.12 -8.24 33.07
C ASN A 19 -41.90 -9.13 33.36
N ALA A 20 -41.08 -9.45 32.36
CA ALA A 20 -39.86 -10.22 32.57
C ALA A 20 -38.87 -9.44 33.47
N VAL A 21 -38.66 -8.16 33.19
CA VAL A 21 -37.80 -7.28 34.01
C VAL A 21 -38.34 -7.14 35.44
N ALA A 22 -39.64 -6.92 35.61
CA ALA A 22 -40.28 -6.81 36.92
C ALA A 22 -40.16 -8.10 37.75
N ASN A 23 -40.15 -9.26 37.09
CA ASN A 23 -40.02 -10.56 37.72
C ASN A 23 -38.56 -11.06 37.83
N GLY A 24 -37.57 -10.24 37.46
CA GLY A 24 -36.16 -10.64 37.44
C GLY A 24 -35.82 -11.74 36.43
N GLN A 25 -36.69 -11.97 35.45
CA GLN A 25 -36.50 -12.94 34.36
C GLN A 25 -35.83 -12.29 33.16
N ALA A 26 -35.02 -13.04 32.43
CA ALA A 26 -34.44 -12.56 31.19
C ALA A 26 -35.56 -12.35 30.15
N PRO A 27 -35.71 -11.15 29.56
CA PRO A 27 -36.71 -10.92 28.54
C PRO A 27 -36.43 -11.80 27.32
N PRO A 28 -37.46 -12.37 26.67
CA PRO A 28 -37.24 -13.19 25.48
C PRO A 28 -36.69 -12.28 24.37
N LEU A 29 -35.57 -12.66 23.76
CA LEU A 29 -34.97 -11.97 22.63
C LEU A 29 -34.93 -12.94 21.45
N ILE A 30 -35.18 -12.45 20.23
CA ILE A 30 -34.84 -13.22 19.04
C ILE A 30 -33.31 -13.19 18.93
N GLU A 31 -32.66 -14.33 19.17
CA GLU A 31 -31.23 -14.45 18.96
C GLU A 31 -30.91 -14.26 17.49
N THR A 32 -30.13 -13.22 17.20
CA THR A 32 -29.61 -12.95 15.86
C THR A 32 -28.17 -13.46 15.79
N ASN A 33 -27.97 -14.49 14.97
CA ASN A 33 -26.67 -15.11 14.70
C ASN A 33 -25.99 -14.39 13.53
N ASN A 34 -24.67 -14.26 13.59
CA ASN A 34 -23.91 -13.75 12.45
C ASN A 34 -23.98 -14.75 11.29
N LEU A 35 -23.86 -14.24 10.07
CA LEU A 35 -23.85 -15.07 8.86
C LEU A 35 -22.46 -15.04 8.25
N LEU A 36 -21.91 -16.21 7.96
CA LEU A 36 -20.65 -16.33 7.22
C LEU A 36 -20.97 -16.85 5.82
N SER A 37 -20.43 -16.18 4.81
CA SER A 37 -20.52 -16.61 3.42
C SER A 37 -19.15 -16.58 2.76
N HIS A 38 -18.96 -17.44 1.76
CA HIS A 38 -17.74 -17.53 0.96
C HIS A 38 -18.09 -17.25 -0.51
N PRO A 39 -18.40 -15.99 -0.83
CA PRO A 39 -18.74 -15.60 -2.19
C PRO A 39 -17.57 -15.87 -3.14
N THR A 40 -17.88 -16.36 -4.34
CA THR A 40 -16.91 -16.67 -5.40
C THR A 40 -17.38 -16.07 -6.72
N GLY A 41 -16.44 -15.68 -7.57
CA GLY A 41 -16.75 -15.02 -8.85
C GLY A 41 -15.87 -13.80 -9.13
N PRO A 42 -15.84 -13.31 -10.38
CA PRO A 42 -15.01 -12.17 -10.80
C PRO A 42 -15.40 -10.85 -10.12
N GLU A 43 -16.65 -10.69 -9.70
CA GLU A 43 -17.13 -9.54 -8.93
C GLU A 43 -16.49 -9.45 -7.54
N TYR A 44 -15.97 -10.57 -7.01
CA TYR A 44 -15.33 -10.68 -5.70
C TYR A 44 -13.79 -10.68 -5.77
N GLN A 45 -13.23 -10.20 -6.87
CA GLN A 45 -11.78 -10.08 -7.09
C GLN A 45 -11.33 -8.61 -7.20
N LEU A 46 -10.22 -8.22 -6.60
CA LEU A 46 -9.62 -6.90 -6.79
C LEU A 46 -8.33 -7.07 -7.59
N VAL A 47 -8.34 -6.61 -8.84
CA VAL A 47 -7.18 -6.74 -9.72
C VAL A 47 -6.32 -5.48 -9.58
N VAL A 48 -5.06 -5.68 -9.22
CA VAL A 48 -4.03 -4.64 -9.15
C VAL A 48 -2.75 -5.12 -9.84
N GLY A 49 -1.79 -4.22 -10.07
CA GLY A 49 -0.55 -4.55 -10.77
C GLY A 49 0.27 -5.69 -10.15
N GLU A 50 0.12 -5.95 -8.84
CA GLU A 50 0.82 -7.04 -8.14
C GLU A 50 0.08 -8.38 -8.11
N GLY A 51 -1.16 -8.41 -8.61
CA GLY A 51 -1.98 -9.61 -8.65
C GLY A 51 -3.43 -9.37 -8.29
N THR A 52 -4.14 -10.45 -8.02
CA THR A 52 -5.57 -10.41 -7.70
C THR A 52 -5.78 -10.71 -6.23
N TYR A 53 -6.39 -9.76 -5.51
CA TYR A 53 -6.97 -10.06 -4.21
C TYR A 53 -8.28 -10.79 -4.40
N ILE A 54 -8.53 -11.81 -3.58
CA ILE A 54 -9.75 -12.62 -3.69
C ILE A 54 -10.52 -12.46 -2.38
N LEU A 55 -11.81 -12.13 -2.46
CA LEU A 55 -12.68 -12.16 -1.29
C LEU A 55 -12.74 -13.60 -0.76
N LYS A 56 -12.14 -13.82 0.40
CA LYS A 56 -12.13 -15.09 1.09
C LYS A 56 -13.47 -15.37 1.75
N GLU A 57 -14.04 -14.34 2.36
CA GLU A 57 -15.22 -14.45 3.19
C GLU A 57 -15.89 -13.10 3.43
N ASP A 58 -17.20 -13.16 3.64
CA ASP A 58 -18.06 -12.09 4.07
C ASP A 58 -18.79 -12.53 5.35
N LEU A 59 -18.37 -11.97 6.48
CA LEU A 59 -18.96 -12.16 7.79
C LEU A 59 -19.92 -11.01 8.09
N HIS A 60 -21.22 -11.29 8.04
CA HIS A 60 -22.27 -10.33 8.36
C HIS A 60 -22.64 -10.38 9.84
N LEU A 61 -22.32 -9.30 10.56
CA LEU A 61 -22.67 -9.17 11.96
C LEU A 61 -24.16 -8.97 12.16
N ALA A 62 -24.72 -9.78 13.03
CA ALA A 62 -26.11 -9.69 13.43
C ALA A 62 -26.42 -8.36 14.14
N THR A 63 -27.21 -7.52 13.48
CA THR A 63 -27.74 -6.29 14.06
C THR A 63 -28.70 -6.64 15.21
N PRO A 64 -28.51 -6.07 16.42
CA PRO A 64 -29.43 -6.29 17.53
C PRO A 64 -30.79 -5.63 17.25
N PRO A 65 -31.89 -6.20 17.77
CA PRO A 65 -33.20 -5.59 17.69
C PRO A 65 -33.23 -4.21 18.40
N PRO A 66 -34.05 -3.24 17.93
CA PRO A 66 -34.26 -1.98 18.65
C PRO A 66 -34.76 -2.26 20.06
N HIS A 67 -34.21 -1.57 21.05
CA HIS A 67 -34.59 -1.85 22.43
C HIS A 67 -35.92 -1.19 22.80
N PRO A 68 -36.73 -1.78 23.70
CA PRO A 68 -38.04 -1.24 24.03
C PRO A 68 -38.02 0.16 24.64
N SER A 69 -36.89 0.58 25.23
CA SER A 69 -36.71 1.94 25.76
C SER A 69 -36.28 2.96 24.72
N GLU A 70 -35.97 2.52 23.49
CA GLU A 70 -35.60 3.40 22.40
C GLU A 70 -36.87 3.99 21.82
N ALA A 71 -36.92 5.31 21.66
CA ALA A 71 -38.07 5.94 21.04
C ALA A 71 -38.22 5.37 19.62
N PRO A 72 -39.45 5.05 19.16
CA PRO A 72 -39.67 4.73 17.76
C PRO A 72 -39.03 5.83 16.91
N ILE A 73 -38.38 5.48 15.80
CA ILE A 73 -37.87 6.49 14.87
C ILE A 73 -39.11 7.19 14.29
N ILE A 74 -39.48 8.33 14.89
CA ILE A 74 -40.74 9.04 14.63
C ILE A 74 -40.74 9.67 13.22
N ASN A 75 -39.57 9.86 12.61
CA ASN A 75 -39.48 10.49 11.31
C ASN A 75 -38.29 9.98 10.47
N PRO A 76 -38.51 9.26 9.36
CA PRO A 76 -37.46 8.93 8.39
C PRO A 76 -37.07 10.14 7.52
N ASN A 77 -37.59 11.34 7.80
CA ASN A 77 -37.25 12.55 7.06
C ASN A 77 -35.76 12.89 7.22
N PRO A 78 -34.97 12.88 6.12
CA PRO A 78 -33.55 13.27 6.15
C PRO A 78 -33.33 14.75 6.51
N LEU A 79 -34.40 15.56 6.57
CA LEU A 79 -34.39 16.96 7.01
C LEU A 79 -34.84 17.14 8.46
N ALA A 80 -35.04 16.05 9.21
CA ALA A 80 -35.41 16.15 10.62
C ALA A 80 -34.30 16.82 11.43
N THR A 81 -34.63 17.91 12.13
CA THR A 81 -33.69 18.66 12.98
C THR A 81 -33.54 18.07 14.38
N THR A 82 -34.32 17.05 14.72
CA THR A 82 -34.20 16.37 16.02
C THR A 82 -32.87 15.62 16.05
N PRO A 83 -31.97 15.92 17.02
CA PRO A 83 -30.67 15.27 17.10
C PRO A 83 -30.87 13.77 17.27
N GLN A 84 -30.44 12.99 16.29
CA GLN A 84 -30.37 11.54 16.43
C GLN A 84 -29.18 11.17 17.31
N PRO A 85 -29.25 10.07 18.08
CA PRO A 85 -28.09 9.55 18.77
C PRO A 85 -26.94 9.37 17.77
N ALA A 86 -25.73 9.79 18.17
CA ALA A 86 -24.56 9.54 17.35
C ALA A 86 -24.46 8.03 17.05
N THR A 87 -24.15 7.73 15.79
CA THR A 87 -23.94 6.36 15.30
C THR A 87 -22.58 6.31 14.61
N ALA A 88 -22.03 5.10 14.56
CA ALA A 88 -20.87 4.79 13.75
C ALA A 88 -21.23 3.57 12.90
N GLY A 89 -20.52 3.40 11.77
CA GLY A 89 -20.53 2.11 11.09
C GLY A 89 -19.80 1.04 11.91
N THR A 90 -19.60 -0.12 11.30
CA THR A 90 -18.85 -1.21 11.92
C THR A 90 -17.36 -0.89 11.87
N ARG A 91 -16.77 -0.63 13.02
CA ARG A 91 -15.32 -0.51 13.22
C ARG A 91 -14.78 -1.79 13.83
N ILE A 92 -13.51 -2.06 13.57
CA ILE A 92 -12.84 -3.27 14.03
C ILE A 92 -11.52 -2.88 14.70
N SER A 93 -11.21 -3.53 15.82
CA SER A 93 -9.86 -3.56 16.38
C SER A 93 -9.32 -4.97 16.23
N LEU A 94 -8.27 -5.14 15.43
CA LEU A 94 -7.60 -6.41 15.21
C LEU A 94 -6.51 -6.65 16.27
N LEU A 95 -6.38 -7.90 16.69
CA LEU A 95 -5.39 -8.33 17.65
C LEU A 95 -4.76 -9.65 17.24
N SER A 96 -3.46 -9.61 16.93
CA SER A 96 -2.61 -10.80 16.91
C SER A 96 -1.83 -10.91 18.23
N LEU A 97 -1.81 -12.12 18.78
CA LEU A 97 -1.04 -12.48 19.98
C LEU A 97 0.32 -13.10 19.63
N SER A 98 0.60 -13.32 18.35
CA SER A 98 1.88 -13.87 17.91
C SER A 98 3.03 -12.91 18.24
N SER A 99 4.17 -13.46 18.65
CA SER A 99 5.43 -12.73 18.83
C SER A 99 6.21 -12.55 17.54
N ARG A 100 5.68 -13.01 16.39
CA ARG A 100 6.32 -12.85 15.08
C ARG A 100 6.56 -11.35 14.87
N ALA A 101 7.80 -11.00 14.53
CA ALA A 101 8.21 -9.61 14.40
C ALA A 101 7.22 -8.87 13.50
N ALA A 102 6.69 -7.75 13.98
CA ALA A 102 6.13 -6.73 13.09
C ALA A 102 7.15 -6.49 11.96
N PRO A 103 6.72 -6.10 10.74
CA PRO A 103 7.66 -5.73 9.70
C PRO A 103 8.72 -4.83 10.31
N VAL A 104 9.98 -5.16 10.04
CA VAL A 104 11.14 -4.46 10.61
C VAL A 104 10.84 -2.97 10.43
N PRO A 105 10.75 -2.19 11.51
CA PRO A 105 10.50 -0.77 11.35
C PRO A 105 11.57 -0.24 10.40
N PHE A 106 11.16 0.42 9.32
CA PHE A 106 12.06 1.10 8.39
C PHE A 106 12.72 2.35 9.05
N TYR A 107 13.12 2.22 10.32
CA TYR A 107 13.94 3.17 11.05
C TYR A 107 15.41 2.78 10.90
N ARG A 108 16.01 3.11 9.76
CA ARG A 108 17.45 3.37 9.72
C ARG A 108 17.66 4.87 9.66
N LEU A 109 17.97 5.46 10.81
CA LEU A 109 18.70 6.71 10.86
C LEU A 109 20.16 6.39 10.53
N ASP A 110 20.71 7.03 9.51
CA ASP A 110 22.13 7.00 9.18
C ASP A 110 22.97 7.40 10.41
N GLY A 111 23.67 6.43 10.98
CA GLY A 111 24.36 6.61 12.25
C GLY A 111 25.40 5.56 12.55
N ASN A 112 26.28 5.25 11.58
CA ASN A 112 27.74 5.11 11.81
C ASN A 112 28.39 4.52 10.56
N ARG A 113 29.23 5.33 9.90
CA ARG A 113 30.41 4.82 9.20
C ARG A 113 31.30 4.14 10.24
N SER A 114 31.29 2.80 10.31
CA SER A 114 32.43 2.07 10.83
C SER A 114 33.14 1.39 9.66
N THR A 115 34.33 1.91 9.40
CA THR A 115 35.41 1.26 8.69
C THR A 115 35.62 -0.14 9.26
N ASN A 116 35.54 -1.18 8.43
CA ASN A 116 36.33 -2.37 8.68
C ASN A 116 36.80 -3.00 7.38
N THR A 117 38.00 -2.59 6.99
CA THR A 117 38.94 -3.31 6.15
C THR A 117 39.26 -4.67 6.78
N GLY A 118 38.84 -5.76 6.13
CA GLY A 118 39.43 -7.07 6.38
C GLY A 118 40.73 -7.20 5.61
N PHE A 119 41.86 -7.04 6.31
CA PHE A 119 43.17 -7.41 5.77
C PHE A 119 43.38 -8.92 5.82
N HIS A 120 44.00 -9.46 4.77
CA HIS A 120 44.76 -10.70 4.83
C HIS A 120 46.14 -10.43 4.21
N SER A 121 47.19 -10.38 5.03
CA SER A 121 48.51 -10.98 4.78
C SER A 121 49.53 -10.59 5.85
N SER A 122 49.93 -11.60 6.64
CA SER A 122 51.31 -11.98 6.95
C SER A 122 52.28 -11.07 7.73
N ILE A 123 53.02 -11.75 8.63
CA ILE A 123 54.34 -11.44 9.24
C ILE A 123 54.26 -10.80 10.64
N GLN A 124 54.38 -11.57 11.72
CA GLN A 124 55.63 -11.99 12.43
C GLN A 124 56.39 -10.83 13.09
N GLU A 125 56.28 -10.72 14.42
CA GLU A 125 57.37 -10.74 15.41
C GLU A 125 57.00 -10.00 16.72
N HIS A 126 57.34 -10.65 17.83
CA HIS A 126 57.23 -10.19 19.22
C HIS A 126 58.39 -9.20 19.56
N PRO A 127 58.71 -8.93 20.84
CA PRO A 127 58.06 -8.03 21.80
C PRO A 127 59.08 -7.03 22.40
N ASN A 128 58.67 -5.96 23.10
CA ASN A 128 59.37 -5.58 24.34
C ASN A 128 58.67 -4.51 25.19
N GLU A 129 58.49 -4.88 26.45
CA GLU A 129 58.90 -4.20 27.69
C GLU A 129 58.77 -2.68 27.86
N GLY A 130 58.20 -2.29 29.02
CA GLY A 130 58.33 -0.93 29.55
C GLY A 130 57.36 -0.53 30.65
N ARG A 131 57.23 -1.34 31.71
CA ARG A 131 56.66 -0.97 33.04
C ARG A 131 57.35 0.29 33.64
N PRO A 132 57.00 0.74 34.86
CA PRO A 132 55.72 1.19 35.41
C PRO A 132 55.94 2.56 36.12
N SER A 133 54.95 3.18 36.77
CA SER A 133 54.77 3.25 38.25
C SER A 133 53.95 4.54 38.44
N GLY A 134 52.81 4.54 39.11
CA GLY A 134 52.69 4.29 40.53
C GLY A 134 52.39 5.66 41.16
N ASP A 135 51.20 5.87 41.71
CA ASP A 135 50.95 5.38 43.06
C ASP A 135 49.58 5.81 43.57
N LEU A 136 48.96 4.78 44.17
CA LEU A 136 48.25 4.80 45.45
C LEU A 136 46.93 5.62 45.52
N VAL A 137 45.72 5.01 45.50
CA VAL A 137 45.14 4.01 46.45
C VAL A 137 44.89 4.70 47.81
N PRO A 138 43.84 4.39 48.59
CA PRO A 138 42.41 4.12 48.31
C PRO A 138 41.58 4.61 49.56
N PRO A 139 40.66 3.86 50.21
CA PRO A 139 39.60 2.91 49.78
C PRO A 139 38.24 3.20 50.49
N SER A 140 37.29 2.31 50.19
CA SER A 140 36.40 1.66 51.15
C SER A 140 35.15 2.43 51.61
N SER A 141 33.98 1.80 51.69
CA SER A 141 33.66 0.38 51.53
C SER A 141 32.17 0.19 51.34
N ASP A 142 31.86 -0.79 50.49
CA ASP A 142 30.99 -1.95 50.69
C ASP A 142 29.64 -1.73 51.39
N GLY A 143 28.53 -2.24 50.86
CA GLY A 143 28.41 -3.42 50.00
C GLY A 143 27.30 -4.28 50.59
N GLY A 144 26.50 -4.93 49.73
CA GLY A 144 25.40 -5.76 50.20
C GLY A 144 24.45 -6.19 49.11
N ASP A 145 24.99 -6.96 48.17
CA ASP A 145 24.31 -7.71 47.13
C ASP A 145 23.24 -8.66 47.70
N THR A 146 22.11 -8.82 47.00
CA THR A 146 21.42 -10.13 46.89
C THR A 146 20.60 -10.17 45.61
N SER A 147 21.01 -11.07 44.73
CA SER A 147 20.38 -11.47 43.48
C SER A 147 18.95 -12.00 43.67
N VAL A 148 18.00 -11.56 42.83
CA VAL A 148 16.84 -12.38 42.46
C VAL A 148 16.64 -12.35 40.95
N THR A 149 16.47 -13.56 40.45
CA THR A 149 16.37 -14.07 39.09
C THR A 149 15.27 -13.45 38.20
N GLY A 150 15.63 -13.21 36.94
CA GLY A 150 14.80 -13.50 35.77
C GLY A 150 13.58 -12.60 35.51
N SER A 151 13.78 -11.49 34.80
CA SER A 151 12.72 -10.88 33.99
C SER A 151 13.21 -10.66 32.57
N ALA A 152 12.39 -11.12 31.64
CA ALA A 152 12.65 -11.15 30.21
C ALA A 152 12.96 -9.74 29.67
N ARG A 153 14.02 -9.68 28.87
CA ARG A 153 14.50 -8.49 28.17
C ARG A 153 13.38 -7.86 27.34
N ALA A 154 12.99 -6.65 27.70
CA ALA A 154 12.36 -5.71 26.80
C ALA A 154 13.36 -5.34 25.71
N THR A 155 13.06 -5.70 24.46
CA THR A 155 13.75 -5.15 23.29
C THR A 155 13.21 -3.73 23.04
N LEU A 156 13.77 -2.77 23.78
CA LEU A 156 13.70 -1.34 23.50
C LEU A 156 14.75 -1.00 22.45
N SER A 157 14.34 -0.44 21.31
CA SER A 157 15.23 0.24 20.35
C SER A 157 14.45 1.11 19.35
N VAL A 158 14.09 2.33 19.75
CA VAL A 158 14.08 3.56 18.95
C VAL A 158 14.39 4.71 19.92
N GLY A 159 15.17 5.72 19.53
CA GLY A 159 15.60 6.84 20.39
C GLY A 159 14.44 7.47 21.17
N SER A 160 14.48 7.28 22.49
CA SER A 160 13.43 7.50 23.48
C SER A 160 12.78 8.89 23.46
N ALA A 161 11.65 9.05 22.75
CA ALA A 161 10.68 10.07 23.13
C ALA A 161 10.18 9.75 24.56
N PRO A 162 10.13 10.73 25.47
CA PRO A 162 9.72 10.48 26.85
C PRO A 162 8.27 9.98 26.91
N ALA A 163 7.93 9.25 27.96
CA ALA A 163 6.54 8.86 28.19
C ALA A 163 5.67 10.12 28.39
N PHE A 164 4.41 10.09 27.94
CA PHE A 164 3.51 11.21 28.17
C PHE A 164 3.31 11.43 29.68
N GLY A 165 3.65 12.63 30.15
CA GLY A 165 3.66 12.96 31.58
C GLY A 165 4.91 12.54 32.35
N GLU A 166 5.97 12.11 31.66
CA GLU A 166 7.27 11.85 32.28
C GLU A 166 7.76 13.05 33.08
N GLY A 167 8.32 12.79 34.26
CA GLY A 167 8.68 13.82 35.24
C GLY A 167 7.56 14.17 36.24
N ASN A 168 6.31 13.78 35.99
CA ASN A 168 5.24 13.92 36.97
C ASN A 168 5.15 12.67 37.86
N SER A 169 5.71 12.74 39.07
CA SER A 169 5.71 11.63 40.03
C SER A 169 4.32 11.16 40.46
N MET A 170 3.28 11.99 40.30
CA MET A 170 1.89 11.65 40.61
C MET A 170 1.22 10.79 39.53
N LEU A 171 1.85 10.63 38.37
CA LEU A 171 1.43 9.72 37.31
C LEU A 171 2.16 8.37 37.39
N LEU A 172 3.23 8.27 38.20
CA LEU A 172 3.89 7.01 38.49
C LEU A 172 3.02 6.15 39.42
N ALA A 173 2.97 4.85 39.17
CA ALA A 173 2.28 3.89 40.04
C ALA A 173 2.92 3.89 41.44
N THR A 174 2.33 4.61 42.38
CA THR A 174 2.82 4.70 43.77
C THR A 174 2.08 3.69 44.64
N GLY A 175 2.72 2.57 45.01
CA GLY A 175 2.16 1.64 46.00
C GLY A 175 2.82 0.27 46.09
N LYS A 176 2.55 -0.44 47.20
CA LYS A 176 2.98 -1.84 47.48
C LYS A 176 2.54 -2.88 46.43
N ASP A 177 1.72 -2.48 45.47
CA ASP A 177 1.19 -3.31 44.38
C ASP A 177 1.77 -2.93 42.99
N ALA A 178 2.87 -2.18 42.91
CA ALA A 178 3.49 -1.69 41.65
C ALA A 178 3.96 -2.78 40.65
N GLY A 179 3.70 -4.06 40.92
CA GLY A 179 3.91 -5.17 39.98
C GLY A 179 2.64 -6.00 39.70
N LYS A 180 1.49 -5.66 40.28
CA LYS A 180 0.22 -6.37 40.06
C LYS A 180 -0.69 -5.53 39.18
N ARG A 181 -0.90 -6.00 37.94
CA ARG A 181 -1.88 -5.42 37.01
C ARG A 181 -3.26 -5.37 37.67
N ARG A 182 -3.83 -4.17 37.87
CA ARG A 182 -5.20 -4.05 38.38
C ARG A 182 -6.17 -4.54 37.32
N LYS A 183 -7.17 -5.30 37.77
CA LYS A 183 -8.26 -5.76 36.91
C LYS A 183 -9.45 -4.81 37.04
N PRO A 184 -10.28 -4.66 36.00
CA PRO A 184 -11.52 -3.92 36.12
C PRO A 184 -12.41 -4.46 37.25
N LYS A 185 -13.27 -3.61 37.83
CA LYS A 185 -13.92 -3.90 39.11
C LYS A 185 -15.10 -4.89 38.98
N ASN A 186 -15.90 -4.78 37.92
CA ASN A 186 -17.21 -5.45 37.82
C ASN A 186 -17.20 -6.58 36.79
N ASN A 187 -17.96 -7.65 37.01
CA ASN A 187 -18.13 -8.71 35.99
C ASN A 187 -19.22 -8.32 34.98
N ILE A 188 -18.91 -8.35 33.69
CA ILE A 188 -19.83 -7.93 32.63
C ILE A 188 -20.96 -8.94 32.39
N ALA A 189 -20.67 -10.23 32.50
CA ALA A 189 -21.63 -11.31 32.29
C ALA A 189 -22.70 -11.36 33.39
N LYS A 190 -22.35 -10.92 34.61
CA LYS A 190 -23.26 -10.81 35.77
C LYS A 190 -23.66 -9.36 36.07
N SER A 191 -23.52 -8.46 35.10
CA SER A 191 -23.75 -7.04 35.29
C SER A 191 -25.22 -6.74 35.61
N ASN A 192 -25.45 -5.92 36.62
CA ASN A 192 -26.74 -5.28 36.93
C ASN A 192 -26.78 -3.81 36.45
N SER A 193 -25.80 -3.38 35.66
CA SER A 193 -25.72 -2.01 35.15
C SER A 193 -26.87 -1.71 34.21
N SER A 194 -27.54 -0.58 34.42
CA SER A 194 -28.55 -0.06 33.49
C SER A 194 -28.03 0.23 32.08
N PHE A 195 -26.70 0.28 31.91
CA PHE A 195 -26.04 0.53 30.63
C PHE A 195 -25.85 -0.73 29.78
N ILE A 196 -25.78 -1.91 30.42
CA ILE A 196 -25.53 -3.20 29.77
C ILE A 196 -26.79 -4.04 29.91
N SER A 197 -27.47 -4.29 28.79
CA SER A 197 -28.72 -5.04 28.77
C SER A 197 -28.50 -6.55 28.85
N ARG A 198 -27.45 -7.06 28.19
CA ARG A 198 -27.10 -8.48 28.18
C ARG A 198 -25.64 -8.66 27.79
N CYS A 199 -25.02 -9.72 28.29
CA CYS A 199 -23.76 -10.23 27.79
C CYS A 199 -23.91 -11.73 27.56
N ILE A 200 -23.55 -12.17 26.36
CA ILE A 200 -23.63 -13.57 25.91
C ILE A 200 -22.19 -14.03 25.76
N VAL A 201 -21.75 -14.93 26.64
CA VAL A 201 -20.41 -15.52 26.60
C VAL A 201 -20.53 -16.92 26.02
N HIS A 202 -19.65 -17.27 25.10
CA HIS A 202 -19.63 -18.60 24.51
C HIS A 202 -19.40 -19.68 25.59
N GLU A 203 -20.20 -20.74 25.59
CA GLU A 203 -20.16 -21.79 26.63
C GLU A 203 -18.77 -22.45 26.74
N ASN A 204 -18.13 -22.67 25.59
CA ASN A 204 -16.79 -23.25 25.48
C ASN A 204 -15.66 -22.21 25.31
N LEU A 205 -15.80 -20.99 25.86
CA LEU A 205 -14.81 -19.90 25.68
C LEU A 205 -13.36 -20.35 25.96
N ASN A 206 -13.11 -20.95 27.12
CA ASN A 206 -11.76 -21.37 27.52
C ASN A 206 -11.14 -22.37 26.54
N LYS A 207 -11.93 -23.33 26.05
CA LYS A 207 -11.48 -24.32 25.08
C LYS A 207 -11.13 -23.66 23.74
N ARG A 208 -11.98 -22.74 23.25
CA ARG A 208 -11.70 -22.00 22.01
C ARG A 208 -10.42 -21.17 22.10
N LEU A 209 -10.17 -20.54 23.24
CA LEU A 209 -8.93 -19.77 23.46
C LEU A 209 -7.68 -20.66 23.48
N GLN A 210 -7.81 -21.93 23.91
CA GLN A 210 -6.71 -22.90 23.92
C GLN A 210 -6.45 -23.54 22.55
N ASP A 211 -7.52 -23.84 21.79
CA ASP A 211 -7.45 -24.55 20.50
C ASP A 211 -7.12 -23.62 19.31
N ARG A 212 -7.00 -22.31 19.55
CA ARG A 212 -6.79 -21.29 18.51
C ARG A 212 -5.38 -21.32 17.92
N PRO A 213 -5.20 -21.06 16.61
CA PRO A 213 -3.89 -20.89 15.99
C PRO A 213 -3.12 -19.67 16.54
N ALA A 214 -1.80 -19.84 16.72
CA ALA A 214 -0.95 -18.82 17.35
C ALA A 214 -0.80 -17.53 16.53
N ASP A 215 -0.89 -17.63 15.21
CA ASP A 215 -0.80 -16.53 14.23
C ASP A 215 -2.15 -15.92 13.86
N GLY A 216 -3.25 -16.45 14.38
CA GLY A 216 -4.60 -15.94 14.10
C GLY A 216 -4.85 -14.51 14.57
N PHE A 217 -5.98 -13.93 14.12
CA PHE A 217 -6.49 -12.63 14.55
C PHE A 217 -7.75 -12.75 15.40
N PHE A 218 -7.77 -12.06 16.54
CA PHE A 218 -9.03 -11.69 17.18
C PHE A 218 -9.54 -10.42 16.52
N ALA A 219 -10.86 -10.29 16.43
CA ALA A 219 -11.51 -9.06 16.04
C ALA A 219 -12.50 -8.63 17.13
N PHE A 220 -12.45 -7.35 17.45
CA PHE A 220 -13.43 -6.71 18.33
C PHE A 220 -14.20 -5.70 17.48
N ALA A 221 -15.50 -5.89 17.35
CA ALA A 221 -16.32 -5.14 16.40
C ALA A 221 -17.61 -4.60 17.04
N ASN A 222 -17.91 -3.33 16.81
CA ASN A 222 -19.20 -2.72 17.15
C ASN A 222 -20.21 -2.92 16.01
N ILE A 223 -21.48 -3.09 16.34
CA ILE A 223 -22.59 -3.00 15.39
C ILE A 223 -23.82 -2.45 16.11
N ASN A 224 -24.16 -1.19 15.83
CA ASN A 224 -25.22 -0.46 16.54
C ASN A 224 -25.04 -0.51 18.07
N ARG A 225 -25.92 -1.25 18.75
CA ARG A 225 -25.93 -1.42 20.22
C ARG A 225 -25.23 -2.70 20.68
N ALA A 226 -24.64 -3.45 19.77
CA ALA A 226 -23.91 -4.66 20.07
C ALA A 226 -22.41 -4.44 19.92
N PHE A 227 -21.64 -5.19 20.69
CA PHE A 227 -20.20 -5.30 20.56
C PHE A 227 -19.81 -6.77 20.64
N GLN A 228 -19.01 -7.24 19.69
CA GLN A 228 -18.67 -8.65 19.54
C GLN A 228 -17.16 -8.85 19.61
N TRP A 229 -16.74 -9.83 20.40
CA TRP A 229 -15.41 -10.42 20.36
C TRP A 229 -15.47 -11.70 19.52
N LEU A 230 -14.69 -11.72 18.44
CA LEU A 230 -14.68 -12.75 17.40
C LEU A 230 -13.27 -13.33 17.26
N ASP A 231 -13.21 -14.59 16.84
CA ASP A 231 -11.99 -15.23 16.39
C ASP A 231 -12.03 -15.38 14.87
N LEU A 232 -11.32 -14.50 14.15
CA LEU A 232 -11.29 -14.53 12.68
C LEU A 232 -10.41 -15.66 12.12
N SER A 233 -9.63 -16.34 12.96
CA SER A 233 -8.86 -17.51 12.56
C SER A 233 -9.62 -18.82 12.72
N SER A 234 -10.75 -18.79 13.43
CA SER A 234 -11.60 -19.98 13.63
C SER A 234 -12.36 -20.34 12.36
N PRO A 235 -12.54 -21.64 12.04
CA PRO A 235 -13.49 -22.06 11.01
C PRO A 235 -14.95 -21.73 11.38
N GLN A 236 -15.24 -21.50 12.67
CA GLN A 236 -16.57 -21.15 13.18
C GLN A 236 -16.65 -19.67 13.60
N LYS A 237 -16.08 -18.77 12.79
CA LYS A 237 -16.01 -17.32 13.07
C LYS A 237 -17.36 -16.58 13.05
N SER A 238 -18.43 -17.21 12.56
CA SER A 238 -19.80 -16.69 12.75
C SER A 238 -20.23 -16.70 14.21
N GLU A 239 -19.62 -17.55 15.04
CA GLU A 239 -19.88 -17.60 16.47
C GLU A 239 -19.00 -16.61 17.23
N HIS A 240 -19.62 -15.83 18.11
CA HIS A 240 -18.91 -14.87 18.94
C HIS A 240 -18.37 -15.53 20.20
N LEU A 241 -17.15 -15.16 20.59
CA LEU A 241 -16.59 -15.51 21.89
C LEU A 241 -17.34 -14.77 23.00
N THR A 242 -17.69 -13.51 22.76
CA THR A 242 -18.56 -12.72 23.63
C THR A 242 -19.34 -11.69 22.81
N LYS A 243 -20.64 -11.54 23.07
CA LYS A 243 -21.51 -10.50 22.50
C LYS A 243 -22.14 -9.70 23.62
N ILE A 244 -21.87 -8.41 23.66
CA ILE A 244 -22.39 -7.47 24.65
C ILE A 244 -23.48 -6.64 23.96
N LEU A 245 -24.63 -6.52 24.61
CA LEU A 245 -25.75 -5.66 24.17
C LEU A 245 -25.90 -4.51 25.14
N PHE A 246 -25.78 -3.28 24.66
CA PHE A 246 -25.96 -2.06 25.45
C PHE A 246 -27.41 -1.61 25.45
N THR A 247 -27.83 -0.87 26.49
CA THR A 247 -29.22 -0.42 26.67
C THR A 247 -29.54 0.90 25.98
N LYS A 248 -28.62 1.88 26.04
CA LYS A 248 -28.87 3.28 25.60
C LYS A 248 -27.77 3.86 24.71
N GLY A 249 -26.55 3.34 24.78
CA GLY A 249 -25.39 3.88 24.04
C GLY A 249 -24.99 3.00 22.87
N HIS A 250 -24.64 3.63 21.75
CA HIS A 250 -23.93 2.99 20.64
C HIS A 250 -22.44 3.07 20.94
N CYS A 251 -21.73 1.95 20.82
CA CYS A 251 -20.28 1.98 20.81
C CYS A 251 -19.84 2.58 19.47
N LEU A 252 -19.11 3.68 19.50
CA LEU A 252 -18.72 4.45 18.32
C LEU A 252 -17.28 4.16 17.89
N CYS A 253 -16.41 3.90 18.86
CA CYS A 253 -14.98 3.68 18.67
C CYS A 253 -14.44 2.81 19.81
N HIS A 254 -13.32 2.14 19.56
CA HIS A 254 -12.67 1.27 20.52
C HIS A 254 -11.23 1.00 20.10
N ASP A 255 -10.37 0.66 21.07
CA ASP A 255 -8.96 0.37 20.82
C ASP A 255 -8.36 -0.60 21.84
N ILE A 256 -7.37 -1.37 21.39
CA ILE A 256 -6.73 -2.45 22.16
C ILE A 256 -5.33 -2.00 22.57
N ASN A 257 -4.98 -2.22 23.84
CA ASN A 257 -3.65 -1.90 24.31
C ASN A 257 -2.65 -2.94 23.79
N GLN A 258 -1.86 -2.54 22.78
CA GLN A 258 -0.85 -3.40 22.17
C GLN A 258 0.34 -3.70 23.11
N LEU A 259 0.54 -2.92 24.18
CA LEU A 259 1.60 -3.11 25.16
C LEU A 259 1.23 -4.15 26.23
N THR A 260 -0.01 -4.14 26.70
CA THR A 260 -0.43 -5.03 27.80
C THR A 260 -0.95 -6.39 27.33
N LYS A 261 -1.22 -6.55 26.03
CA LYS A 261 -1.76 -7.79 25.43
C LYS A 261 -0.91 -9.03 25.75
N SER A 262 -1.59 -10.12 26.04
CA SER A 262 -1.01 -11.45 26.20
C SER A 262 -2.11 -12.49 26.00
N GLN A 263 -1.74 -13.78 25.97
CA GLN A 263 -2.73 -14.88 25.93
C GLN A 263 -3.74 -14.86 27.10
N ASN A 264 -3.38 -14.24 28.23
CA ASN A 264 -4.17 -14.25 29.46
C ASN A 264 -4.71 -12.87 29.86
N HIS A 265 -4.45 -11.83 29.07
CA HIS A 265 -4.85 -10.46 29.40
C HIS A 265 -4.96 -9.59 28.15
N ILE A 266 -6.09 -8.91 27.98
CA ILE A 266 -6.31 -7.94 26.90
C ILE A 266 -6.98 -6.71 27.50
N ASP A 267 -6.35 -5.53 27.41
CA ASP A 267 -7.03 -4.28 27.76
C ASP A 267 -7.69 -3.67 26.52
N LEU A 268 -9.00 -3.48 26.59
CA LEU A 268 -9.81 -2.85 25.54
C LEU A 268 -10.55 -1.66 26.12
N ILE A 269 -10.56 -0.53 25.40
CA ILE A 269 -11.37 0.65 25.73
C ILE A 269 -12.43 0.86 24.65
N MET A 270 -13.61 1.35 25.06
CA MET A 270 -14.75 1.62 24.18
C MET A 270 -15.34 2.99 24.48
N GLY A 271 -15.49 3.84 23.47
CA GLY A 271 -16.16 5.13 23.54
C GLY A 271 -17.61 5.05 23.03
N PHE A 272 -18.53 5.76 23.69
CA PHE A 272 -19.96 5.66 23.43
C PHE A 272 -20.61 6.96 22.95
N SER A 273 -21.77 6.81 22.31
CA SER A 273 -22.65 7.91 21.89
C SER A 273 -23.18 8.77 23.04
N THR A 274 -23.03 8.32 24.29
CA THR A 274 -23.42 9.05 25.50
C THR A 274 -22.25 9.79 26.16
N GLY A 275 -21.06 9.76 25.57
CA GLY A 275 -19.82 10.30 26.16
C GLY A 275 -19.15 9.36 27.16
N GLU A 276 -19.83 8.29 27.59
CA GLU A 276 -19.27 7.31 28.51
C GLU A 276 -18.18 6.46 27.86
N ILE A 277 -17.31 5.89 28.71
CA ILE A 277 -16.21 5.02 28.29
C ILE A 277 -16.27 3.71 29.09
N ILE A 278 -15.99 2.58 28.45
CA ILE A 278 -15.81 1.28 29.12
C ILE A 278 -14.37 0.82 28.94
N TRP A 279 -13.69 0.53 30.04
CA TRP A 279 -12.50 -0.33 30.05
C TRP A 279 -12.96 -1.77 30.29
N TYR A 280 -12.69 -2.66 29.34
CA TYR A 280 -13.11 -4.05 29.34
C TYR A 280 -11.88 -4.97 29.20
N GLU A 281 -11.87 -6.03 30.02
CA GLU A 281 -10.91 -7.11 29.96
C GLU A 281 -11.70 -8.40 29.63
N PRO A 282 -11.67 -8.86 28.36
CA PRO A 282 -12.55 -9.89 27.86
C PRO A 282 -12.25 -11.28 28.40
N ILE A 283 -11.00 -11.59 28.78
CA ILE A 283 -10.64 -12.94 29.22
C ILE A 283 -11.23 -13.23 30.60
N SER A 284 -11.13 -12.29 31.54
CA SER A 284 -11.76 -12.38 32.86
C SER A 284 -13.20 -11.87 32.90
N GLN A 285 -13.72 -11.38 31.77
CA GLN A 285 -15.08 -10.84 31.65
C GLN A 285 -15.34 -9.72 32.64
N LYS A 286 -14.35 -8.84 32.85
CA LYS A 286 -14.44 -7.73 33.80
C LYS A 286 -14.43 -6.39 33.09
N TYR A 287 -15.17 -5.42 33.62
CA TYR A 287 -15.22 -4.07 33.09
C TYR A 287 -15.31 -2.99 34.19
N THR A 288 -14.93 -1.77 33.82
CA THR A 288 -15.07 -0.54 34.59
C THR A 288 -15.67 0.53 33.66
N ARG A 289 -16.59 1.34 34.18
CA ARG A 289 -17.12 2.51 33.48
C ARG A 289 -16.35 3.75 33.90
N LEU A 290 -15.93 4.53 32.93
CA LEU A 290 -15.27 5.83 33.06
C LEU A 290 -16.15 6.89 32.39
N ASN A 291 -15.95 8.14 32.79
CA ASN A 291 -16.81 9.28 32.47
C ASN A 291 -18.30 8.96 32.66
N LYS A 292 -18.62 8.27 33.77
CA LYS A 292 -19.98 7.76 34.01
C LYS A 292 -20.97 8.92 34.08
N ASN A 293 -22.09 8.80 33.34
CA ASN A 293 -23.10 9.86 33.20
C ASN A 293 -22.55 11.19 32.62
N GLY A 294 -21.39 11.17 31.95
CA GLY A 294 -20.78 12.35 31.37
C GLY A 294 -20.24 13.35 32.40
N ILE A 295 -19.80 12.88 33.57
CA ILE A 295 -19.33 13.73 34.67
C ILE A 295 -18.11 14.62 34.30
N ILE A 296 -17.33 14.21 33.30
CA ILE A 296 -16.19 14.98 32.76
C ILE A 296 -16.60 15.65 31.44
N ASN A 297 -17.15 14.88 30.50
CA ASN A 297 -17.68 15.42 29.23
C ASN A 297 -18.94 14.65 28.83
N THR A 298 -20.02 15.35 28.50
CA THR A 298 -21.32 14.74 28.17
C THR A 298 -21.48 14.40 26.68
N THR A 299 -20.58 14.89 25.83
CA THR A 299 -20.69 14.74 24.38
C THR A 299 -20.13 13.40 23.90
N PRO A 300 -20.66 12.84 22.79
CA PRO A 300 -20.25 11.53 22.30
C PRO A 300 -18.73 11.41 22.06
N VAL A 301 -18.18 10.21 22.29
CA VAL A 301 -16.78 9.90 21.99
C VAL A 301 -16.67 9.45 20.53
N SER A 302 -16.01 10.27 19.71
CA SER A 302 -15.83 10.09 18.26
C SER A 302 -14.69 9.14 17.89
N GLU A 303 -13.57 9.23 18.61
CA GLU A 303 -12.36 8.39 18.44
C GLU A 303 -11.73 8.18 19.81
N ILE A 304 -11.11 7.02 20.03
CA ILE A 304 -10.42 6.69 21.28
C ILE A 304 -9.21 5.80 20.97
N ARG A 305 -8.06 6.08 21.58
CA ARG A 305 -6.82 5.32 21.36
C ARG A 305 -5.96 5.27 22.62
N TRP A 306 -5.25 4.17 22.82
CA TRP A 306 -4.20 4.12 23.83
C TRP A 306 -3.05 5.06 23.47
N ILE A 307 -2.47 5.74 24.47
CA ILE A 307 -1.28 6.56 24.23
C ILE A 307 -0.10 5.62 23.98
N PRO A 308 0.68 5.80 22.90
CA PRO A 308 1.82 4.94 22.60
C PRO A 308 2.78 4.81 23.77
N GLY A 309 3.19 3.57 24.06
CA GLY A 309 4.08 3.26 25.18
C GLY A 309 3.42 3.29 26.57
N SER A 310 2.12 3.62 26.68
CA SER A 310 1.42 3.65 27.98
C SER A 310 0.62 2.37 28.25
N GLU A 311 0.76 1.84 29.47
CA GLU A 311 -0.10 0.76 29.95
C GLU A 311 -1.48 1.26 30.43
N ASN A 312 -1.58 2.54 30.83
CA ASN A 312 -2.72 3.06 31.59
C ASN A 312 -3.43 4.23 30.93
N LEU A 313 -2.69 5.07 30.19
CA LEU A 313 -3.22 6.30 29.63
C LEU A 313 -3.78 6.08 28.23
N PHE A 314 -4.93 6.68 27.98
CA PHE A 314 -5.56 6.71 26.67
C PHE A 314 -6.20 8.07 26.42
N LEU A 315 -6.35 8.41 25.14
CA LEU A 315 -6.89 9.67 24.66
C LEU A 315 -8.27 9.43 24.05
N ALA A 316 -9.24 10.26 24.41
CA ALA A 316 -10.60 10.25 23.87
C ALA A 316 -10.92 11.59 23.20
N ALA A 317 -11.41 11.54 21.97
CA ALA A 317 -11.91 12.68 21.22
C ALA A 317 -13.41 12.80 21.34
N HIS A 318 -13.89 13.96 21.76
CA HIS A 318 -15.29 14.27 21.96
C HIS A 318 -15.85 15.11 20.82
N MET A 319 -17.13 14.93 20.50
CA MET A 319 -17.79 15.62 19.38
C MET A 319 -17.98 17.13 19.61
N ASP A 320 -17.66 17.64 20.79
CA ASP A 320 -17.58 19.08 21.05
C ASP A 320 -16.24 19.71 20.63
N GLY A 321 -15.28 18.92 20.13
CA GLY A 321 -13.96 19.41 19.74
C GLY A 321 -12.91 19.38 20.85
N SER A 322 -13.17 18.62 21.93
CA SER A 322 -12.20 18.38 22.99
C SER A 322 -11.48 17.03 22.86
N LEU A 323 -10.24 16.98 23.32
CA LEU A 323 -9.41 15.80 23.51
C LEU A 323 -9.14 15.64 25.00
N VAL A 324 -9.43 14.46 25.55
CA VAL A 324 -9.35 14.22 26.99
C VAL A 324 -8.51 12.98 27.25
N VAL A 325 -7.45 13.13 28.05
CA VAL A 325 -6.62 12.01 28.49
C VAL A 325 -7.20 11.43 29.77
N TYR A 326 -7.40 10.12 29.77
CA TYR A 326 -7.85 9.34 30.91
C TYR A 326 -6.78 8.35 31.34
N ASP A 327 -6.75 8.06 32.63
CA ASP A 327 -6.05 6.92 33.20
C ASP A 327 -7.09 5.85 33.54
N LYS A 328 -6.90 4.63 33.02
CA LYS A 328 -7.84 3.51 33.23
C LYS A 328 -8.02 3.12 34.69
N GLU A 329 -7.04 3.40 35.55
CA GLU A 329 -7.04 3.00 36.96
C GLU A 329 -7.55 4.09 37.92
N LYS A 330 -7.64 5.35 37.46
CA LYS A 330 -8.12 6.48 38.26
C LYS A 330 -9.64 6.53 38.30
N GLU A 331 -10.15 7.11 39.38
CA GLU A 331 -11.58 7.43 39.49
C GLU A 331 -11.86 8.79 38.83
N ASP A 332 -13.09 8.97 38.37
CA ASP A 332 -13.52 10.21 37.76
C ASP A 332 -14.00 11.21 38.82
N ALA A 333 -13.71 12.48 38.61
CA ALA A 333 -14.30 13.59 39.35
C ALA A 333 -14.97 14.55 38.37
N ALA A 334 -15.90 15.37 38.87
CA ALA A 334 -16.43 16.48 38.09
C ALA A 334 -15.28 17.40 37.67
N PHE A 335 -15.18 17.66 36.37
CA PHE A 335 -14.10 18.47 35.82
C PHE A 335 -14.49 19.96 35.81
N SER A 336 -13.56 20.80 36.24
CA SER A 336 -13.58 22.24 36.05
C SER A 336 -12.24 22.62 35.42
N PRO A 337 -12.21 23.42 34.35
CA PRO A 337 -10.98 23.94 33.77
C PRO A 337 -10.10 24.63 34.82
N GLU A 338 -8.77 24.49 34.69
CA GLU A 338 -7.81 25.19 35.53
C GLU A 338 -7.64 26.64 35.03
N GLU A 339 -7.61 27.63 35.94
CA GLU A 339 -7.35 29.02 35.58
C GLU A 339 -5.88 29.19 35.17
N HIS A 340 -5.61 29.65 33.95
CA HIS A 340 -4.26 29.87 33.44
C HIS A 340 -3.55 31.00 34.20
N ALA A 341 -2.33 30.73 34.70
CA ALA A 341 -1.50 31.72 35.40
C ALA A 341 -0.73 32.68 34.45
N ASN A 342 -0.92 32.58 33.14
CA ASN A 342 -0.28 33.44 32.13
C ASN A 342 -1.31 33.91 31.10
N GLY A 343 -1.74 35.17 31.19
CA GLY A 343 -2.46 35.84 30.11
C GLY A 343 -3.52 36.81 30.61
N SER A 344 -3.16 38.09 30.65
CA SER A 344 -4.05 39.23 30.87
C SER A 344 -5.37 39.09 30.10
N SER A 345 -6.48 39.14 30.84
CA SER A 345 -7.79 39.47 30.30
C SER A 345 -7.77 40.93 29.81
N ASP A 346 -7.31 41.16 28.58
CA ASP A 346 -7.70 42.34 27.83
C ASP A 346 -8.54 41.87 26.65
N ALA A 347 -9.85 41.82 26.89
CA ALA A 347 -10.86 41.85 25.85
C ALA A 347 -10.80 43.22 25.16
N SER A 348 -9.77 43.44 24.35
CA SER A 348 -9.80 44.48 23.34
C SER A 348 -10.55 43.91 22.14
N ASN A 349 -11.72 44.48 21.91
CA ASN A 349 -12.59 44.20 20.77
C ASN A 349 -11.97 44.82 19.51
N ASP A 350 -10.79 44.34 19.12
CA ASP A 350 -10.20 44.64 17.82
C ASP A 350 -10.68 43.58 16.83
N GLY A 351 -11.11 44.00 15.64
CA GLY A 351 -11.78 43.16 14.65
C GLY A 351 -10.85 42.16 13.93
N SER A 352 -9.83 41.63 14.62
CA SER A 352 -8.94 40.59 14.14
C SER A 352 -9.60 39.21 14.26
N GLU A 353 -9.49 38.39 13.22
CA GLU A 353 -10.05 37.04 13.19
C GLU A 353 -9.58 36.18 14.39
N PRO A 354 -10.43 35.27 14.91
CA PRO A 354 -10.07 34.45 16.06
C PRO A 354 -8.91 33.50 15.71
N HIS A 355 -7.74 33.72 16.29
CA HIS A 355 -6.59 32.82 16.16
C HIS A 355 -6.94 31.42 16.68
N ILE A 356 -6.66 30.38 15.89
CA ILE A 356 -6.96 28.98 16.21
C ILE A 356 -5.84 28.43 17.10
N VAL A 357 -6.02 28.49 18.43
CA VAL A 357 -5.03 28.03 19.43
C VAL A 357 -5.49 26.75 20.12
N LEU A 358 -4.55 25.86 20.47
CA LEU A 358 -4.80 24.73 21.36
C LEU A 358 -4.96 25.23 22.80
N HIS A 359 -6.17 25.14 23.34
CA HIS A 359 -6.43 25.52 24.73
C HIS A 359 -6.30 24.30 25.64
N VAL A 360 -5.31 24.29 26.54
CA VAL A 360 -5.09 23.19 27.50
C VAL A 360 -5.81 23.54 28.81
N ASP A 361 -7.05 23.09 28.98
CA ASP A 361 -7.85 23.32 30.20
C ASP A 361 -7.31 22.58 31.43
N LYS A 362 -6.54 21.52 31.20
CA LYS A 362 -5.77 20.82 32.22
C LYS A 362 -4.57 20.15 31.56
N SER A 363 -3.39 20.35 32.11
CA SER A 363 -2.16 19.77 31.60
C SER A 363 -1.85 18.44 32.28
N VAL A 364 -1.12 17.56 31.59
CA VAL A 364 -0.50 16.39 32.23
C VAL A 364 0.47 16.77 33.36
N HIS A 365 0.98 18.01 33.36
CA HIS A 365 1.83 18.58 34.40
C HIS A 365 1.08 19.31 35.51
N SER A 366 -0.26 19.36 35.47
CA SER A 366 -1.08 19.94 36.53
C SER A 366 -0.85 19.25 37.88
N LYS A 367 -0.95 20.02 38.96
CA LYS A 367 -0.67 19.54 40.34
C LYS A 367 -1.68 18.48 40.82
N ASN A 368 -2.92 18.55 40.34
CA ASN A 368 -3.99 17.62 40.73
C ASN A 368 -4.14 16.47 39.74
N GLN A 369 -3.40 15.38 39.97
CA GLN A 369 -3.50 14.15 39.17
C GLN A 369 -4.23 13.01 39.88
N LYS A 370 -5.01 13.30 40.93
CA LYS A 370 -5.67 12.24 41.71
C LYS A 370 -6.83 11.56 40.97
N PHE A 371 -7.54 12.31 40.13
CA PHE A 371 -8.73 11.88 39.41
C PHE A 371 -8.60 12.17 37.92
N ASN A 372 -9.38 11.46 37.12
CA ASN A 372 -9.60 11.83 35.73
C ASN A 372 -10.37 13.18 35.63
N PRO A 373 -10.16 13.97 34.57
CA PRO A 373 -9.21 13.72 33.46
C PRO A 373 -7.76 13.99 33.86
N VAL A 374 -6.80 13.32 33.21
CA VAL A 374 -5.35 13.57 33.40
C VAL A 374 -4.92 14.84 32.68
N SER A 375 -5.44 15.04 31.47
CA SER A 375 -5.25 16.22 30.64
C SER A 375 -6.52 16.48 29.83
N PHE A 376 -6.80 17.74 29.51
CA PHE A 376 -7.97 18.19 28.77
C PHE A 376 -7.58 19.30 27.80
N TRP A 377 -7.77 19.06 26.51
CA TRP A 377 -7.47 20.00 25.44
C TRP A 377 -8.74 20.36 24.68
N LYS A 378 -8.90 21.64 24.37
CA LYS A 378 -9.97 22.18 23.56
C LYS A 378 -9.38 22.77 22.28
N LEU A 379 -9.78 22.23 21.14
CA LEU A 379 -9.23 22.59 19.83
C LEU A 379 -10.20 23.45 19.00
N SER A 380 -11.50 23.15 19.11
CA SER A 380 -12.56 23.90 18.46
C SER A 380 -13.90 23.63 19.15
N ASN A 381 -14.97 24.22 18.62
CA ASN A 381 -16.36 23.89 18.98
C ASN A 381 -17.03 22.94 17.98
N GLN A 382 -16.26 22.39 17.03
CA GLN A 382 -16.71 21.46 16.01
C GLN A 382 -16.23 20.05 16.34
N ARG A 383 -16.93 19.04 15.81
CA ARG A 383 -16.61 17.63 16.03
C ARG A 383 -15.19 17.31 15.54
N ILE A 384 -14.40 16.69 16.42
CA ILE A 384 -13.22 15.93 15.98
C ILE A 384 -13.72 14.62 15.35
N ASN A 385 -13.30 14.33 14.12
CA ASN A 385 -13.75 13.13 13.40
C ASN A 385 -12.81 11.94 13.62
N ALA A 386 -11.50 12.17 13.63
CA ALA A 386 -10.49 11.14 13.86
C ALA A 386 -9.16 11.77 14.33
N PHE A 387 -8.32 10.95 14.94
CA PHE A 387 -6.92 11.29 15.19
C PHE A 387 -6.03 10.06 15.05
N ALA A 388 -4.73 10.28 14.81
CA ALA A 388 -3.73 9.23 14.74
C ALA A 388 -2.40 9.70 15.35
N PHE A 389 -1.81 8.87 16.21
CA PHE A 389 -0.45 9.07 16.70
C PHE A 389 0.56 8.79 15.59
N SER A 390 1.60 9.60 15.52
CA SER A 390 2.73 9.34 14.64
C SER A 390 3.55 8.16 15.14
N PRO A 391 4.20 7.41 14.23
CA PRO A 391 5.11 6.33 14.58
C PRO A 391 6.33 6.75 15.42
N ASP A 392 6.63 8.04 15.50
CA ASP A 392 7.73 8.61 16.30
C ASP A 392 7.39 8.77 17.81
N ASN A 393 6.16 8.45 18.22
CA ASN A 393 5.66 8.60 19.60
C ASN A 393 5.81 10.02 20.17
N ARG A 394 5.66 11.04 19.32
CA ARG A 394 5.75 12.45 19.72
C ARG A 394 4.64 13.31 19.16
N HIS A 395 4.22 13.04 17.93
CA HIS A 395 3.20 13.83 17.25
C HIS A 395 1.83 13.12 17.20
N ILE A 396 0.79 13.92 17.03
CA ILE A 396 -0.57 13.45 16.78
C ILE A 396 -1.18 14.30 15.67
N ALA A 397 -1.81 13.64 14.70
CA ALA A 397 -2.56 14.28 13.62
C ALA A 397 -4.05 14.17 13.93
N ILE A 398 -4.77 15.28 13.86
CA ILE A 398 -6.19 15.39 14.24
C ILE A 398 -6.96 16.02 13.09
N VAL A 399 -8.08 15.41 12.71
CA VAL A 399 -8.98 15.92 11.68
C VAL A 399 -10.36 16.24 12.25
N SER A 400 -10.92 17.36 11.83
CA SER A 400 -12.15 17.92 12.39
C SER A 400 -13.15 18.31 11.30
N GLU A 401 -14.41 18.43 11.71
CA GLU A 401 -15.53 18.88 10.87
C GLU A 401 -15.38 20.35 10.46
N ASP A 402 -14.55 21.13 11.16
CA ASP A 402 -14.14 22.48 10.77
C ASP A 402 -13.24 22.52 9.51
N GLY A 403 -12.89 21.37 8.93
CA GLY A 403 -12.05 21.28 7.74
C GLY A 403 -10.55 21.37 8.02
N THR A 404 -10.13 21.30 9.29
CA THR A 404 -8.71 21.39 9.65
C THR A 404 -8.07 20.02 9.90
N LEU A 405 -6.81 19.90 9.48
CA LEU A 405 -5.84 18.93 9.95
C LEU A 405 -4.88 19.67 10.90
N ARG A 406 -4.81 19.24 12.16
CA ARG A 406 -3.92 19.81 13.19
C ARG A 406 -2.82 18.81 13.55
N ILE A 407 -1.57 19.24 13.56
CA ILE A 407 -0.42 18.46 14.04
C ILE A 407 0.01 19.02 15.40
N ILE A 408 0.00 18.17 16.43
CA ILE A 408 0.32 18.55 17.81
C ILE A 408 1.51 17.73 18.30
N ASP A 409 2.48 18.36 18.96
CA ASP A 409 3.46 17.69 19.83
C ASP A 409 2.75 17.35 21.13
N TYR A 410 2.26 16.11 21.23
CA TYR A 410 1.39 15.73 22.35
C TYR A 410 2.18 15.60 23.65
N LEU A 411 3.50 15.43 23.60
CA LEU A 411 4.36 15.38 24.79
C LEU A 411 4.54 16.77 25.41
N LYS A 412 4.52 17.82 24.58
CA LYS A 412 4.59 19.21 25.01
C LYS A 412 3.24 19.89 25.15
N GLU A 413 2.17 19.22 24.74
CA GLU A 413 0.81 19.79 24.66
C GLU A 413 0.80 21.07 23.81
N GLN A 414 1.49 21.05 22.66
CA GLN A 414 1.71 22.21 21.80
C GLN A 414 1.23 21.98 20.37
N LEU A 415 0.45 22.93 19.84
CA LEU A 415 0.03 22.93 18.44
C LEU A 415 1.15 23.44 17.53
N LEU A 416 1.51 22.63 16.52
CA LEU A 416 2.62 22.94 15.61
C LEU A 416 2.10 23.51 14.29
N ASP A 417 1.21 22.77 13.62
CA ASP A 417 0.75 23.09 12.27
C ASP A 417 -0.76 22.92 12.14
N ILE A 418 -1.38 23.81 11.35
CA ILE A 418 -2.78 23.72 10.93
C ILE A 418 -2.85 23.76 9.41
N TYR A 419 -3.47 22.75 8.82
CA TYR A 419 -3.76 22.69 7.39
C TYR A 419 -5.26 22.72 7.15
N SER A 420 -5.68 23.44 6.12
CA SER A 420 -7.09 23.53 5.74
C SER A 420 -7.43 22.64 4.55
N SER A 421 -8.61 22.03 4.57
CA SER A 421 -9.18 21.30 3.44
C SER A 421 -9.48 22.24 2.27
N TYR A 422 -9.68 21.66 1.09
CA TYR A 422 -10.16 22.45 -0.05
C TYR A 422 -11.61 22.89 0.16
N TYR A 423 -12.44 21.98 0.68
CA TYR A 423 -13.83 22.21 1.04
C TYR A 423 -14.29 21.15 2.05
N GLY A 424 -15.19 21.53 2.96
CA GLY A 424 -15.80 20.61 3.93
C GLY A 424 -14.85 20.06 5.00
N GLY A 425 -15.38 19.21 5.87
CA GLY A 425 -14.64 18.60 6.97
C GLY A 425 -13.71 17.46 6.52
N PHE A 426 -12.60 17.25 7.23
CA PHE A 426 -11.84 16.01 7.12
C PHE A 426 -12.44 14.94 8.03
N ILE A 427 -12.53 13.70 7.54
CA ILE A 427 -13.22 12.59 8.21
C ILE A 427 -12.23 11.54 8.75
N SER A 428 -11.17 11.23 8.01
CA SER A 428 -10.21 10.18 8.36
C SER A 428 -8.77 10.65 8.23
N VAL A 429 -7.89 10.12 9.08
CA VAL A 429 -6.45 10.45 9.09
C VAL A 429 -5.59 9.22 9.38
N CYS A 430 -4.42 9.12 8.74
CA CYS A 430 -3.45 8.05 8.98
C CYS A 430 -2.01 8.54 8.72
N TRP A 431 -1.04 8.02 9.46
CA TRP A 431 0.39 8.28 9.24
C TRP A 431 1.02 7.21 8.36
N SER A 432 2.01 7.58 7.55
CA SER A 432 2.88 6.61 6.88
C SER A 432 3.70 5.83 7.90
N PRO A 433 4.09 4.57 7.62
CA PRO A 433 4.83 3.74 8.57
C PRO A 433 6.16 4.36 9.05
N ASP A 434 6.75 5.24 8.26
CA ASP A 434 7.99 5.96 8.56
C ASP A 434 7.78 7.37 9.13
N GLY A 435 6.52 7.79 9.32
CA GLY A 435 6.16 9.09 9.88
C GLY A 435 6.40 10.30 8.96
N LYS A 436 6.80 10.11 7.71
CA LYS A 436 7.10 11.22 6.77
C LYS A 436 5.84 11.88 6.20
N TYR A 437 4.76 11.12 6.07
CA TYR A 437 3.53 11.56 5.42
C TYR A 437 2.29 11.35 6.29
N VAL A 438 1.32 12.25 6.13
CA VAL A 438 -0.04 12.11 6.68
C VAL A 438 -1.02 12.02 5.52
N LEU A 439 -1.95 11.08 5.58
CA LEU A 439 -3.11 10.99 4.70
C LEU A 439 -4.33 11.58 5.39
N THR A 440 -5.12 12.38 4.68
CA THR A 440 -6.46 12.76 5.11
C THR A 440 -7.51 12.43 4.05
N GLY A 441 -8.68 11.96 4.48
CA GLY A 441 -9.86 11.78 3.64
C GLY A 441 -10.96 12.74 4.07
N GLY A 442 -11.70 13.35 3.14
CA GLY A 442 -12.63 14.44 3.44
C GLY A 442 -14.00 14.36 2.78
N GLN A 443 -14.82 15.38 3.08
CA GLN A 443 -16.14 15.62 2.49
C GLN A 443 -16.09 16.19 1.05
N ASP A 444 -14.89 16.51 0.56
CA ASP A 444 -14.61 16.94 -0.81
C ASP A 444 -14.30 15.78 -1.77
N ASP A 445 -14.54 14.55 -1.33
CA ASP A 445 -14.32 13.28 -2.04
C ASP A 445 -12.85 12.98 -2.37
N LEU A 446 -11.92 13.72 -1.74
CA LEU A 446 -10.49 13.58 -1.97
C LEU A 446 -9.78 12.85 -0.83
N VAL A 447 -8.69 12.18 -1.19
CA VAL A 447 -7.60 11.90 -0.24
C VAL A 447 -6.48 12.93 -0.47
N SER A 448 -5.93 13.52 0.58
CA SER A 448 -4.80 14.44 0.53
C SER A 448 -3.57 13.83 1.19
N ILE A 449 -2.40 14.05 0.58
CA ILE A 449 -1.10 13.60 1.09
C ILE A 449 -0.31 14.82 1.56
N TRP A 450 0.04 14.84 2.84
CA TRP A 450 0.77 15.92 3.49
C TRP A 450 2.17 15.45 3.83
N SER A 451 3.18 16.21 3.40
CA SER A 451 4.57 16.01 3.85
C SER A 451 4.79 16.77 5.14
N VAL A 452 5.15 16.04 6.20
CA VAL A 452 5.36 16.61 7.52
C VAL A 452 6.69 17.36 7.56
N ALA A 453 7.72 16.83 6.89
CA ALA A 453 9.04 17.46 6.83
C ALA A 453 9.04 18.77 6.01
N GLU A 454 8.20 18.85 4.98
CA GLU A 454 8.08 20.04 4.13
C GLU A 454 6.95 20.99 4.57
N ALA A 455 6.17 20.57 5.57
CA ALA A 455 4.97 21.25 6.06
C ALA A 455 4.05 21.71 4.92
N THR A 456 3.71 20.79 4.00
CA THR A 456 2.94 21.14 2.81
C THR A 456 2.14 19.96 2.25
N ILE A 457 1.10 20.26 1.48
CA ILE A 457 0.39 19.25 0.68
C ILE A 457 1.20 18.91 -0.56
N VAL A 458 1.50 17.63 -0.75
CA VAL A 458 2.32 17.14 -1.87
C VAL A 458 1.46 16.54 -2.99
N ALA A 459 0.32 15.94 -2.65
CA ALA A 459 -0.61 15.41 -3.64
C ALA A 459 -2.06 15.39 -3.15
N ARG A 460 -2.98 15.37 -4.11
CA ARG A 460 -4.39 15.03 -3.93
C ARG A 460 -4.72 13.84 -4.80
N CYS A 461 -5.61 13.00 -4.30
CA CYS A 461 -5.93 11.71 -4.88
C CYS A 461 -7.42 11.74 -5.22
N GLN A 462 -7.74 11.78 -6.52
CA GLN A 462 -9.10 11.92 -7.01
C GLN A 462 -9.61 10.58 -7.53
N GLY A 463 -10.77 10.14 -7.04
CA GLY A 463 -11.37 8.88 -7.50
C GLY A 463 -12.65 8.49 -6.77
N HIS A 464 -12.81 8.88 -5.50
CA HIS A 464 -14.07 8.70 -4.80
C HIS A 464 -15.18 9.60 -5.38
N GLN A 465 -16.43 9.15 -5.24
CA GLN A 465 -17.64 9.83 -5.72
C GLN A 465 -18.54 10.32 -4.57
N SER A 466 -18.04 10.22 -3.34
CA SER A 466 -18.67 10.67 -2.11
C SER A 466 -17.59 10.68 -1.01
N TRP A 467 -17.97 11.11 0.18
CA TRP A 467 -17.08 11.28 1.32
C TRP A 467 -16.18 10.07 1.60
N VAL A 468 -14.90 10.35 1.84
CA VAL A 468 -13.90 9.34 2.19
C VAL A 468 -13.98 9.07 3.70
N THR A 469 -14.34 7.84 4.07
CA THR A 469 -14.65 7.47 5.46
C THR A 469 -13.48 6.82 6.19
N ALA A 470 -12.54 6.19 5.48
CA ALA A 470 -11.30 5.70 6.06
C ALA A 470 -10.14 5.70 5.04
N VAL A 471 -8.93 5.91 5.55
CA VAL A 471 -7.66 5.83 4.83
C VAL A 471 -6.67 5.01 5.65
N CYS A 472 -5.86 4.17 5.00
CA CYS A 472 -4.90 3.31 5.68
C CYS A 472 -3.70 3.02 4.77
N PHE A 473 -2.47 3.19 5.27
CA PHE A 473 -1.27 2.72 4.57
C PHE A 473 -1.18 1.19 4.59
N ASP A 474 -0.62 0.61 3.55
CA ASP A 474 -0.25 -0.80 3.50
C ASP A 474 1.24 -0.95 3.87
N PRO A 475 1.59 -1.28 5.13
CA PRO A 475 2.99 -1.32 5.54
C PRO A 475 3.79 -2.45 4.88
N TRP A 476 3.14 -3.46 4.27
CA TRP A 476 3.83 -4.52 3.52
C TRP A 476 4.16 -4.13 2.08
N ARG A 477 3.71 -2.95 1.65
CA ARG A 477 3.92 -2.38 0.31
C ARG A 477 4.41 -0.93 0.39
N CYS A 478 5.05 -0.58 1.51
CA CYS A 478 5.76 0.68 1.68
C CYS A 478 7.26 0.41 1.83
N ASP A 479 8.07 1.22 1.17
CA ASP A 479 9.52 1.32 1.32
C ASP A 479 9.92 2.81 1.41
N ASP A 480 11.23 3.13 1.47
CA ASP A 480 11.70 4.51 1.59
C ASP A 480 11.36 5.42 0.39
N ARG A 481 10.97 4.86 -0.74
CA ARG A 481 10.71 5.57 -2.00
C ARG A 481 9.29 5.38 -2.51
N ASN A 482 8.60 4.29 -2.18
CA ASN A 482 7.30 3.90 -2.70
C ASN A 482 6.33 3.61 -1.55
N TYR A 483 5.11 4.07 -1.70
CA TYR A 483 4.06 3.87 -0.71
C TYR A 483 2.80 3.37 -1.39
N ARG A 484 2.17 2.39 -0.75
CA ARG A 484 0.81 1.98 -1.04
C ARG A 484 -0.11 2.36 0.12
N PHE A 485 -1.29 2.83 -0.22
CA PHE A 485 -2.38 2.99 0.74
C PHE A 485 -3.72 2.68 0.09
N GLY A 486 -4.73 2.46 0.93
CA GLY A 486 -6.10 2.29 0.51
C GLY A 486 -7.02 3.33 1.12
N SER A 487 -8.15 3.57 0.47
CA SER A 487 -9.23 4.39 0.99
C SER A 487 -10.58 3.77 0.68
N VAL A 488 -11.53 4.00 1.58
CA VAL A 488 -12.93 3.60 1.41
C VAL A 488 -13.86 4.78 1.68
N GLY A 489 -15.06 4.75 1.09
CA GLY A 489 -15.99 5.88 1.19
C GLY A 489 -17.47 5.52 1.19
N GLU A 490 -18.30 6.56 1.33
CA GLU A 490 -19.76 6.49 1.23
C GLU A 490 -20.25 6.05 -0.16
N ASP A 491 -19.38 6.16 -1.17
CA ASP A 491 -19.60 5.67 -2.53
C ASP A 491 -19.50 4.13 -2.64
N ARG A 492 -19.20 3.45 -1.52
CA ARG A 492 -19.10 1.98 -1.38
C ARG A 492 -17.91 1.40 -2.12
N ARG A 493 -16.93 2.25 -2.44
CA ARG A 493 -15.74 1.85 -3.17
C ARG A 493 -14.56 1.63 -2.23
N LEU A 494 -13.77 0.62 -2.55
CA LEU A 494 -12.38 0.52 -2.13
C LEU A 494 -11.50 1.01 -3.27
N LEU A 495 -10.65 1.99 -2.97
CA LEU A 495 -9.60 2.47 -3.86
C LEU A 495 -8.24 2.10 -3.28
N LEU A 496 -7.32 1.68 -4.15
CA LEU A 496 -5.91 1.53 -3.82
C LEU A 496 -5.11 2.58 -4.59
N TRP A 497 -4.04 3.07 -3.97
CA TRP A 497 -3.23 4.17 -4.47
C TRP A 497 -1.76 3.86 -4.27
N ASP A 498 -0.97 4.25 -5.26
CA ASP A 498 0.48 4.15 -5.21
C ASP A 498 1.09 5.51 -5.48
N PHE A 499 2.13 5.85 -4.74
CA PHE A 499 3.01 6.96 -5.11
C PHE A 499 4.45 6.65 -4.77
N SER A 500 5.35 7.30 -5.50
CA SER A 500 6.76 7.33 -5.17
C SER A 500 7.16 8.76 -4.82
N VAL A 501 8.13 8.92 -3.92
CA VAL A 501 8.63 10.23 -3.48
C VAL A 501 9.10 11.06 -4.67
N GLY A 502 9.67 10.42 -5.69
CA GLY A 502 10.10 11.08 -6.93
C GLY A 502 8.94 11.64 -7.78
N MET A 503 7.76 11.02 -7.74
CA MET A 503 6.57 11.50 -8.47
C MET A 503 5.91 12.72 -7.82
N LEU A 504 6.14 12.95 -6.52
CA LEU A 504 5.53 14.05 -5.78
C LEU A 504 6.19 15.42 -6.06
N HIS A 505 7.38 15.45 -6.67
CA HIS A 505 8.13 16.68 -6.93
C HIS A 505 7.85 17.25 -8.33
N ARG A 506 7.38 18.51 -8.40
CA ARG A 506 7.22 19.25 -9.66
C ARG A 506 8.56 19.84 -10.16
N PRO A 507 8.75 20.03 -11.48
CA PRO A 507 9.84 20.85 -12.02
C PRO A 507 9.74 22.29 -11.49
N LYS A 508 10.88 22.87 -11.08
CA LYS A 508 11.03 24.22 -10.50
C LYS A 508 10.74 25.38 -11.48
N ALA A 509 9.64 25.36 -12.22
CA ALA A 509 9.35 26.39 -13.23
C ALA A 509 8.50 27.57 -12.73
N LEU A 510 7.88 27.53 -11.54
CA LEU A 510 6.95 28.60 -11.10
C LEU A 510 7.09 29.10 -9.66
N SER A 511 8.08 28.66 -8.87
CA SER A 511 8.25 29.11 -7.48
C SER A 511 9.26 30.28 -7.31
N VAL A 512 9.65 30.96 -8.38
CA VAL A 512 10.45 32.18 -8.29
C VAL A 512 9.53 33.39 -8.39
N ARG A 513 8.71 33.64 -7.36
CA ARG A 513 8.37 35.04 -7.05
C ARG A 513 7.99 35.39 -5.62
N ASN A 514 7.63 34.46 -4.73
CA ASN A 514 7.20 34.83 -3.35
C ASN A 514 7.78 33.97 -2.22
N LYS A 515 9.09 33.69 -2.19
CA LYS A 515 9.76 33.20 -0.97
C LYS A 515 11.05 33.97 -0.68
N ARG A 516 10.90 35.18 -0.13
CA ARG A 516 11.91 35.80 0.74
C ARG A 516 11.29 35.94 2.13
N ALA A 517 11.26 34.84 2.87
CA ALA A 517 11.18 34.84 4.33
C ALA A 517 11.71 33.49 4.84
N SER A 518 12.81 33.56 5.59
CA SER A 518 13.36 32.59 6.55
C SER A 518 13.18 31.09 6.28
N VAL A 519 14.20 30.46 5.69
CA VAL A 519 14.44 29.02 5.80
C VAL A 519 15.41 28.80 6.97
N SER A 520 14.90 28.31 8.10
CA SER A 520 15.71 27.67 9.13
C SER A 520 15.26 26.22 9.22
N SER A 521 16.06 25.33 8.64
CA SER A 521 16.00 23.89 8.87
C SER A 521 16.15 23.61 10.36
N ARG A 522 15.12 23.07 11.03
CA ARG A 522 15.20 22.66 12.44
C ARG A 522 14.83 21.20 12.65
N PHE A 523 15.53 20.27 11.99
CA PHE A 523 15.54 18.86 12.41
C PHE A 523 16.89 18.16 12.11
N ALA A 524 17.87 18.36 13.00
CA ALA A 524 19.07 17.55 13.35
C ALA A 524 19.87 18.39 14.38
N ASN A 525 20.26 18.00 15.60
CA ASN A 525 20.87 16.78 16.15
C ASN A 525 20.73 16.76 17.71
N PRO A 526 20.87 15.62 18.41
CA PRO A 526 21.11 15.59 19.86
C PRO A 526 22.61 15.58 20.18
N LEU A 527 23.03 16.38 21.17
CA LEU A 527 24.06 16.12 22.21
C LEU A 527 24.64 17.46 22.71
N GLN A 528 24.47 17.69 24.02
CA GLN A 528 25.07 18.80 24.76
C GLN A 528 26.60 18.84 24.63
N ARG A 529 27.16 20.04 24.43
CA ARG A 529 28.49 20.35 24.95
C ARG A 529 28.53 21.79 25.47
N SER A 530 29.21 21.90 26.61
CA SER A 530 29.28 23.00 27.56
C SER A 530 29.78 24.34 27.03
N GLU A 531 29.32 25.39 27.72
CA GLU A 531 29.78 26.78 27.70
C GLU A 531 31.30 26.97 27.72
N THR A 532 31.76 28.02 27.03
CA THR A 532 32.77 28.96 27.54
C THR A 532 32.52 30.37 26.99
N GLN A 533 32.79 31.37 27.85
CA GLN A 533 32.48 32.80 27.71
C GLN A 533 33.53 33.61 26.91
N ASN A 534 33.10 34.84 26.54
CA ASN A 534 33.87 36.09 26.37
C ASN A 534 34.56 36.38 25.02
N THR A 535 34.10 37.38 24.26
CA THR A 535 34.51 38.79 24.43
C THR A 535 33.84 39.74 23.40
N SER A 536 33.56 40.93 23.90
CA SER A 536 32.98 42.17 23.35
C SER A 536 33.66 42.81 22.13
N ALA A 537 32.86 43.45 21.22
CA ALA A 537 32.91 44.90 20.94
C ALA A 537 32.03 45.38 19.73
N SER A 538 30.93 46.08 20.05
CA SER A 538 30.61 47.48 19.64
C SER A 538 30.38 47.92 18.16
N ARG A 539 29.08 48.16 17.87
CA ARG A 539 28.42 49.41 17.34
C ARG A 539 28.27 49.67 15.82
N LEU A 540 27.00 49.76 15.36
CA LEU A 540 26.24 50.99 14.99
C LEU A 540 24.85 50.60 14.38
N ARG A 541 23.77 50.65 15.19
CA ARG A 541 22.65 51.64 15.20
C ARG A 541 21.63 51.57 14.06
N SER A 542 20.42 51.12 14.41
CA SER A 542 19.15 51.77 14.06
C SER A 542 18.12 51.46 15.16
N ASN A 543 17.54 52.51 15.75
CA ASN A 543 16.59 52.45 16.84
C ASN A 543 15.17 52.64 16.30
N SER A 544 14.27 51.72 16.63
CA SER A 544 12.94 52.07 17.14
C SER A 544 12.39 50.85 17.90
N SER A 545 12.29 51.07 19.20
CA SER A 545 11.88 50.20 20.30
C SER A 545 10.56 49.44 20.11
N LEU A 546 10.61 48.12 20.30
CA LEU A 546 9.58 47.32 20.96
C LEU A 546 10.30 46.24 21.77
N SER A 547 9.78 46.03 22.99
CA SER A 547 10.33 45.30 24.12
C SER A 547 10.76 43.87 23.82
N VAL A 548 11.92 43.50 24.36
CA VAL A 548 12.32 42.11 24.60
C VAL A 548 11.43 41.57 25.70
N ASP A 549 10.50 40.67 25.37
CA ASP A 549 10.00 39.65 26.28
C ASP A 549 9.13 38.63 25.53
N ARG A 550 9.45 37.34 25.76
CA ARG A 550 8.75 36.08 25.41
C ARG A 550 9.21 35.36 24.13
N GLU A 551 9.61 34.10 24.35
CA GLU A 551 9.91 33.10 23.34
C GLU A 551 8.59 32.72 22.63
N ASP A 552 8.40 33.16 21.38
CA ASP A 552 7.11 33.05 20.67
C ASP A 552 6.74 31.61 20.29
N ASP A 553 5.60 31.21 20.84
CA ASP A 553 4.79 30.00 20.64
C ASP A 553 3.97 30.09 19.33
N ASN A 554 4.64 30.26 18.19
CA ASN A 554 3.95 30.51 16.92
C ASN A 554 3.50 29.21 16.23
N THR A 555 2.22 28.85 16.39
CA THR A 555 1.51 27.90 15.52
C THR A 555 1.58 28.35 14.06
N ILE A 556 1.85 27.41 13.15
CA ILE A 556 1.94 27.68 11.71
C ILE A 556 0.61 27.33 11.03
N GLU A 557 -0.07 28.34 10.51
CA GLU A 557 -1.26 28.16 9.67
C GLU A 557 -0.88 28.09 8.20
N HIS A 558 -1.22 26.97 7.55
CA HIS A 558 -0.93 26.72 6.15
C HIS A 558 -2.15 27.06 5.28
N PRO A 559 -2.01 27.95 4.28
CA PRO A 559 -3.10 28.27 3.38
C PRO A 559 -3.48 27.09 2.49
N VAL A 560 -4.71 27.08 2.00
CA VAL A 560 -5.18 26.07 1.04
C VAL A 560 -4.43 26.23 -0.28
N GLU A 561 -3.60 25.26 -0.63
CA GLU A 561 -2.92 25.23 -1.93
C GLU A 561 -3.90 24.91 -3.08
N PRO A 562 -3.92 25.71 -4.17
CA PRO A 562 -4.77 25.46 -5.32
C PRO A 562 -4.57 24.08 -5.97
N ARG A 563 -5.64 23.50 -6.53
CA ARG A 563 -5.54 22.23 -7.30
C ARG A 563 -4.55 22.32 -8.47
N ALA A 564 -4.39 23.49 -9.08
CA ALA A 564 -3.43 23.72 -10.15
C ALA A 564 -1.96 23.60 -9.69
N THR A 565 -1.67 23.82 -8.39
CA THR A 565 -0.31 23.79 -7.82
C THR A 565 0.03 22.50 -7.07
N THR A 566 -0.96 21.65 -6.78
CA THR A 566 -0.78 20.34 -6.12
C THR A 566 -0.78 19.18 -7.13
N ALA A 567 0.03 18.13 -6.94
CA ALA A 567 -0.01 16.96 -7.81
C ALA A 567 -1.36 16.22 -7.66
N MET A 568 -1.84 15.61 -8.74
CA MET A 568 -3.06 14.79 -8.74
C MET A 568 -2.69 13.32 -9.00
N LEU A 569 -3.01 12.43 -8.07
CA LEU A 569 -2.75 11.00 -8.17
C LEU A 569 -4.05 10.25 -8.53
N PRO A 570 -4.05 9.44 -9.59
CA PRO A 570 -5.16 8.53 -9.87
C PRO A 570 -5.08 7.27 -9.00
N PRO A 571 -6.21 6.60 -8.73
CA PRO A 571 -6.18 5.31 -8.05
C PRO A 571 -5.63 4.22 -8.98
N VAL A 572 -4.83 3.30 -8.43
CA VAL A 572 -4.38 2.10 -9.15
C VAL A 572 -5.47 1.03 -9.23
N MET A 573 -6.47 1.11 -8.34
CA MET A 573 -7.66 0.25 -8.34
C MET A 573 -8.84 1.03 -7.80
N SER A 574 -10.02 0.85 -8.40
CA SER A 574 -11.28 1.38 -7.88
C SER A 574 -12.40 0.38 -8.12
N LYS A 575 -12.97 -0.17 -7.06
CA LYS A 575 -14.07 -1.13 -7.17
C LYS A 575 -15.14 -0.85 -6.12
N VAL A 576 -16.41 -0.98 -6.51
CA VAL A 576 -17.53 -1.05 -5.56
C VAL A 576 -17.50 -2.43 -4.94
N ILE A 577 -17.26 -2.50 -3.63
CA ILE A 577 -17.01 -3.77 -2.94
C ILE A 577 -18.06 -4.12 -1.90
N ASP A 578 -19.12 -3.33 -1.74
CA ASP A 578 -20.22 -3.62 -0.81
C ASP A 578 -21.53 -2.93 -1.28
N PRO A 579 -22.73 -3.49 -1.01
CA PRO A 579 -23.98 -2.79 -1.26
C PRO A 579 -24.19 -1.54 -0.40
N ASP A 580 -23.59 -1.48 0.79
CA ASP A 580 -23.71 -0.41 1.78
C ASP A 580 -22.41 0.42 1.92
N PRO A 581 -22.50 1.68 2.37
CA PRO A 581 -21.33 2.53 2.61
C PRO A 581 -20.26 1.88 3.47
N LEU A 582 -19.02 1.94 3.00
CA LEU A 582 -17.86 1.46 3.73
C LEU A 582 -17.48 2.47 4.81
N CYS A 583 -16.95 1.99 5.93
CA CYS A 583 -16.61 2.84 7.06
C CYS A 583 -15.29 2.49 7.75
N TRP A 584 -14.62 1.41 7.33
CA TRP A 584 -13.36 0.98 7.93
C TRP A 584 -12.58 0.07 6.97
N LEU A 585 -11.25 0.15 7.04
CA LEU A 585 -10.28 -0.56 6.21
C LEU A 585 -8.99 -0.77 7.02
N GLU A 586 -8.41 -1.96 6.96
CA GLU A 586 -7.07 -2.26 7.48
C GLU A 586 -6.36 -3.27 6.57
N PHE A 587 -5.04 -3.11 6.45
CA PHE A 587 -4.17 -4.08 5.80
C PHE A 587 -3.58 -5.03 6.84
N THR A 588 -3.60 -6.32 6.56
CA THR A 588 -2.83 -7.34 7.30
C THR A 588 -1.74 -7.90 6.38
N GLN A 589 -0.85 -8.73 6.92
CA GLN A 589 0.20 -9.36 6.12
C GLN A 589 -0.35 -10.16 4.94
N ASP A 590 -1.51 -10.80 5.13
CA ASP A 590 -2.06 -11.77 4.19
C ASP A 590 -3.36 -11.29 3.55
N SER A 591 -3.93 -10.16 3.98
CA SER A 591 -5.26 -9.73 3.54
C SER A 591 -5.47 -8.22 3.58
N ILE A 592 -6.51 -7.75 2.88
CA ILE A 592 -7.20 -6.49 3.17
C ILE A 592 -8.48 -6.84 3.92
N ILE A 593 -8.81 -6.13 5.00
CA ILE A 593 -10.09 -6.28 5.69
C ILE A 593 -10.87 -4.97 5.60
N THR A 594 -12.13 -5.06 5.19
CA THR A 594 -13.02 -3.92 5.06
C THR A 594 -14.33 -4.16 5.80
N SER A 595 -14.96 -3.11 6.31
CA SER A 595 -16.32 -3.20 6.82
C SER A 595 -17.21 -2.03 6.43
N CYS A 596 -18.52 -2.30 6.45
CA CYS A 596 -19.56 -1.34 6.08
C CYS A 596 -20.50 -1.02 7.23
N LYS A 597 -21.35 0.00 7.03
CA LYS A 597 -22.32 0.47 8.01
C LYS A 597 -23.35 -0.59 8.44
N SER A 598 -23.65 -1.57 7.59
CA SER A 598 -24.64 -2.61 7.87
C SER A 598 -24.08 -3.87 8.54
N GLY A 599 -22.76 -3.92 8.79
CA GLY A 599 -22.15 -5.01 9.56
C GLY A 599 -21.43 -6.07 8.74
N HIS A 600 -21.27 -5.90 7.43
CA HIS A 600 -20.41 -6.81 6.66
C HIS A 600 -18.95 -6.57 6.98
N ILE A 601 -18.22 -7.64 7.29
CA ILE A 601 -16.77 -7.68 7.44
C ILE A 601 -16.25 -8.59 6.34
N ARG A 602 -15.52 -8.01 5.39
CA ARG A 602 -15.01 -8.69 4.21
C ARG A 602 -13.50 -8.82 4.29
N THR A 603 -13.01 -10.05 4.16
CA THR A 603 -11.58 -10.38 4.18
C THR A 603 -11.14 -10.73 2.76
N TRP A 604 -10.26 -9.93 2.18
CA TRP A 604 -9.73 -10.10 0.83
C TRP A 604 -8.31 -10.63 0.95
N ASP A 605 -8.11 -11.91 0.64
CA ASP A 605 -6.77 -12.49 0.66
C ASP A 605 -5.88 -11.79 -0.38
N ARG A 606 -4.65 -11.47 0.03
CA ARG A 606 -3.62 -10.93 -0.85
C ARG A 606 -3.31 -11.94 -1.95
N PRO A 607 -2.79 -11.46 -3.10
CA PRO A 607 -2.16 -12.35 -4.05
C PRO A 607 -1.07 -13.13 -3.32
N ALA A 608 -1.16 -14.45 -3.26
CA ALA A 608 -0.19 -15.20 -2.45
C ALA A 608 1.24 -14.98 -2.98
N ASP A 609 2.15 -14.62 -2.09
CA ASP A 609 3.58 -14.70 -2.35
C ASP A 609 3.94 -16.20 -2.33
N GLY A 610 4.83 -16.66 -3.21
CA GLY A 610 5.12 -18.09 -3.45
C GLY A 610 5.80 -18.85 -2.30
N THR A 611 5.34 -18.73 -1.06
CA THR A 611 5.91 -19.39 0.12
C THR A 611 4.84 -19.79 1.13
N SER A 612 4.19 -20.94 0.92
CA SER A 612 3.85 -21.97 1.93
C SER A 612 2.78 -22.93 1.36
N GLU A 613 3.20 -24.05 0.77
CA GLU A 613 2.33 -25.21 0.59
C GLU A 613 2.75 -26.30 1.57
N SER A 614 1.95 -26.48 2.61
CA SER A 614 1.78 -27.78 3.29
C SER A 614 0.43 -27.79 4.01
N GLU A 615 -0.43 -28.73 3.59
CA GLU A 615 -1.68 -29.20 4.19
C GLU A 615 -2.87 -28.23 4.07
N VAL A 616 -3.94 -28.49 3.31
CA VAL A 616 -4.81 -29.68 3.28
C VAL A 616 -5.39 -29.88 1.87
N ALA A 617 -5.45 -31.14 1.44
CA ALA A 617 -5.95 -31.60 0.15
C ALA A 617 -7.51 -31.69 0.06
N SER A 618 -7.97 -31.73 -1.19
CA SER A 618 -9.22 -32.33 -1.72
C SER A 618 -10.47 -31.45 -1.90
N SER A 619 -10.64 -30.90 -3.11
CA SER A 619 -11.64 -31.36 -4.11
C SER A 619 -11.64 -30.43 -5.33
N ALA A 620 -11.62 -31.06 -6.51
CA ALA A 620 -11.48 -30.47 -7.85
C ALA A 620 -12.67 -29.54 -8.22
N THR A 621 -12.52 -28.44 -8.96
CA THR A 621 -12.09 -28.39 -10.38
C THR A 621 -11.67 -26.97 -10.80
N SER A 622 -10.38 -26.84 -11.17
CA SER A 622 -9.63 -25.82 -11.94
C SER A 622 -10.08 -24.35 -12.08
N PRO A 623 -9.15 -23.41 -11.76
CA PRO A 623 -8.69 -22.40 -12.71
C PRO A 623 -7.17 -22.49 -12.90
N HIS A 624 -6.71 -22.62 -14.14
CA HIS A 624 -5.34 -22.30 -14.51
C HIS A 624 -5.34 -21.04 -15.36
N VAL A 625 -4.23 -20.28 -15.22
CA VAL A 625 -3.80 -19.09 -15.98
C VAL A 625 -4.06 -17.77 -15.25
N GLN A 626 -3.08 -17.38 -14.42
CA GLN A 626 -2.42 -16.05 -14.44
C GLN A 626 -1.54 -15.90 -13.19
N ARG A 627 -0.33 -16.46 -13.23
CA ARG A 627 0.73 -16.14 -12.26
C ARG A 627 2.07 -16.22 -12.98
N ALA A 628 2.67 -15.06 -13.24
CA ALA A 628 4.13 -14.88 -13.39
C ALA A 628 4.48 -13.45 -13.83
N GLN A 629 4.21 -12.40 -13.05
CA GLN A 629 4.84 -11.09 -13.32
C GLN A 629 5.27 -10.43 -12.01
N SER A 630 6.48 -10.74 -11.53
CA SER A 630 7.19 -9.89 -10.56
C SER A 630 8.72 -9.87 -10.69
N SER A 631 9.32 -10.44 -11.75
CA SER A 631 10.77 -10.30 -12.03
C SER A 631 11.13 -10.06 -13.50
N ALA A 632 10.17 -10.28 -14.39
CA ALA A 632 10.34 -10.20 -15.84
C ALA A 632 9.83 -8.85 -16.37
N PHE A 633 10.64 -8.15 -17.16
CA PHE A 633 10.17 -6.98 -17.91
C PHE A 633 9.29 -7.44 -19.09
N ARG A 634 8.09 -7.90 -18.77
CA ARG A 634 7.01 -8.20 -19.72
C ARG A 634 5.77 -7.44 -19.25
N LEU A 635 5.29 -6.49 -20.03
CA LEU A 635 4.06 -5.76 -19.74
C LEU A 635 2.95 -6.35 -20.61
N ASN A 636 1.89 -6.86 -20.00
CA ASN A 636 0.69 -7.28 -20.73
C ASN A 636 -0.33 -6.14 -20.67
N LEU A 637 -0.59 -5.51 -21.81
CA LEU A 637 -1.60 -4.45 -21.91
C LEU A 637 -2.89 -5.06 -22.46
N GLU A 638 -3.87 -5.23 -21.59
CA GLU A 638 -5.14 -5.83 -21.98
C GLU A 638 -6.00 -4.86 -22.78
N LYS A 639 -6.72 -5.36 -23.79
CA LYS A 639 -7.77 -4.63 -24.53
C LYS A 639 -7.30 -3.28 -25.10
N CYS A 640 -6.13 -3.26 -25.72
CA CYS A 640 -5.57 -2.09 -26.41
C CYS A 640 -6.34 -1.71 -27.69
N PHE A 641 -7.00 -2.68 -28.32
CA PHE A 641 -7.95 -2.47 -29.41
C PHE A 641 -9.11 -3.45 -29.26
N THR A 642 -10.25 -3.13 -29.86
CA THR A 642 -11.48 -3.92 -29.74
C THR A 642 -11.47 -5.13 -30.66
N ARG A 643 -12.25 -6.16 -30.31
CA ARG A 643 -12.50 -7.32 -31.19
C ARG A 643 -13.06 -6.90 -32.55
N GLN A 644 -13.91 -5.87 -32.60
CA GLN A 644 -14.44 -5.33 -33.86
C GLN A 644 -13.36 -4.71 -34.74
N GLN A 645 -12.42 -3.95 -34.14
CA GLN A 645 -11.25 -3.43 -34.88
C GLN A 645 -10.39 -4.59 -35.41
N ALA A 646 -10.16 -5.63 -34.60
CA ALA A 646 -9.41 -6.81 -35.00
C ALA A 646 -10.07 -7.58 -36.14
N GLU A 647 -11.39 -7.82 -36.08
CA GLU A 647 -12.17 -8.47 -37.13
C GLU A 647 -12.11 -7.70 -38.45
N SER A 648 -12.27 -6.37 -38.39
CA SER A 648 -12.15 -5.51 -39.58
C SER A 648 -10.76 -5.60 -40.20
N PHE A 649 -9.72 -5.62 -39.37
CA PHE A 649 -8.33 -5.69 -39.83
C PHE A 649 -7.97 -7.07 -40.40
N THR A 650 -8.49 -8.15 -39.81
CA THR A 650 -8.26 -9.56 -40.19
C THR A 650 -9.25 -10.13 -41.21
N LYS A 651 -10.20 -9.35 -41.72
CA LYS A 651 -11.30 -9.82 -42.57
C LYS A 651 -10.90 -10.62 -43.82
N ASP A 652 -9.71 -10.37 -44.37
CA ASP A 652 -9.18 -11.02 -45.57
C ASP A 652 -8.13 -12.10 -45.27
N LEU A 653 -7.89 -12.42 -43.99
CA LEU A 653 -6.89 -13.38 -43.53
C LEU A 653 -6.98 -14.71 -44.29
N TRP A 654 -8.16 -15.36 -44.25
CA TRP A 654 -8.35 -16.68 -44.88
C TRP A 654 -8.26 -16.63 -46.41
N THR A 655 -8.75 -15.54 -47.01
CA THR A 655 -8.65 -15.33 -48.46
C THR A 655 -7.18 -15.20 -48.89
N ARG A 656 -6.38 -14.45 -48.15
CA ARG A 656 -4.94 -14.27 -48.39
C ARG A 656 -4.14 -15.55 -48.13
N LEU A 657 -4.59 -16.40 -47.20
CA LEU A 657 -4.01 -17.73 -46.98
C LEU A 657 -4.40 -18.74 -48.07
N GLY A 658 -5.41 -18.44 -48.89
CA GLY A 658 -5.98 -19.42 -49.84
C GLY A 658 -6.66 -20.60 -49.13
N MET A 659 -7.14 -20.39 -47.90
CA MET A 659 -7.69 -21.42 -47.03
C MET A 659 -9.13 -21.09 -46.63
N ARG A 660 -9.85 -22.08 -46.13
CA ARG A 660 -11.20 -21.92 -45.58
C ARG A 660 -11.15 -22.00 -44.07
N GLU A 661 -11.81 -21.06 -43.38
CA GLU A 661 -11.87 -21.04 -41.92
C GLU A 661 -12.51 -22.30 -41.33
N ASP A 662 -13.59 -22.75 -41.97
CA ASP A 662 -14.43 -23.88 -41.59
C ASP A 662 -13.85 -25.25 -41.97
N ASP A 663 -12.75 -25.30 -42.73
CA ASP A 663 -12.15 -26.55 -43.20
C ASP A 663 -10.68 -26.67 -42.78
N LYS A 664 -10.45 -27.36 -41.65
CA LYS A 664 -9.11 -27.65 -41.12
C LYS A 664 -8.24 -28.46 -42.08
N LYS A 665 -8.81 -29.16 -43.08
CA LYS A 665 -8.04 -29.96 -44.06
C LYS A 665 -7.31 -29.09 -45.09
N THR A 666 -7.71 -27.83 -45.23
CA THR A 666 -7.03 -26.86 -46.12
C THR A 666 -5.74 -26.29 -45.50
N ARG A 667 -5.47 -26.56 -44.22
CA ARG A 667 -4.35 -26.00 -43.43
C ARG A 667 -3.09 -26.86 -43.58
N GLY A 668 -2.45 -26.79 -44.76
CA GLY A 668 -1.26 -27.61 -45.08
C GLY A 668 0.08 -27.08 -44.53
N VAL A 669 0.10 -25.91 -43.90
CA VAL A 669 1.32 -25.28 -43.36
C VAL A 669 1.08 -24.85 -41.92
N GLU A 670 1.96 -25.27 -41.01
CA GLU A 670 1.86 -24.99 -39.56
C GLU A 670 1.92 -23.48 -39.26
N ARG A 671 2.89 -22.77 -39.85
CA ARG A 671 3.12 -21.34 -39.60
C ARG A 671 3.35 -20.57 -40.89
N VAL A 672 2.68 -19.43 -41.03
CA VAL A 672 2.78 -18.56 -42.20
C VAL A 672 3.07 -17.13 -41.75
N ASN A 673 4.13 -16.54 -42.31
CA ASN A 673 4.39 -15.10 -42.19
C ASN A 673 3.86 -14.41 -43.45
N MET A 674 2.86 -13.56 -43.29
CA MET A 674 2.16 -12.93 -44.41
C MET A 674 2.85 -11.63 -44.84
N THR A 675 2.72 -11.28 -46.12
CA THR A 675 3.15 -9.96 -46.63
C THR A 675 2.13 -8.89 -46.25
N SER A 676 2.61 -7.75 -45.75
CA SER A 676 1.80 -6.60 -45.36
C SER A 676 1.13 -5.91 -46.56
N LEU A 677 -0.13 -5.53 -46.41
CA LEU A 677 -0.97 -4.83 -47.39
C LEU A 677 -1.67 -3.62 -46.77
N LYS A 678 -2.01 -3.67 -45.48
CA LYS A 678 -2.68 -2.60 -44.74
C LYS A 678 -1.78 -2.09 -43.62
N TYR A 679 -1.96 -0.81 -43.32
CA TYR A 679 -1.20 -0.09 -42.32
C TYR A 679 -2.15 0.76 -41.47
N VAL A 680 -1.89 0.86 -40.18
CA VAL A 680 -2.63 1.69 -39.22
C VAL A 680 -1.67 2.44 -38.33
N ASP A 681 -1.97 3.70 -38.05
CA ASP A 681 -1.25 4.46 -37.03
C ASP A 681 -1.62 3.93 -35.65
N VAL A 682 -0.63 3.53 -34.87
CA VAL A 682 -0.85 2.89 -33.55
C VAL A 682 -1.44 3.89 -32.55
N ARG A 683 -1.14 5.19 -32.71
CA ARG A 683 -1.67 6.27 -31.86
C ARG A 683 -3.19 6.35 -31.94
N GLU A 684 -3.72 6.13 -33.12
CA GLU A 684 -5.15 6.19 -33.39
C GLU A 684 -5.82 4.83 -33.20
N PHE A 685 -5.17 3.76 -33.68
CA PHE A 685 -5.76 2.42 -33.68
C PHE A 685 -5.76 1.78 -32.28
N ALA A 686 -4.67 1.95 -31.53
CA ALA A 686 -4.46 1.36 -30.21
C ALA A 686 -3.76 2.35 -29.25
N PRO A 687 -4.42 3.48 -28.90
CA PRO A 687 -3.81 4.56 -28.09
C PRO A 687 -3.24 4.07 -26.75
N LYS A 688 -3.88 3.06 -26.13
CA LYS A 688 -3.40 2.43 -24.89
C LYS A 688 -2.05 1.72 -25.10
N ALA A 689 -1.89 0.99 -26.21
CA ALA A 689 -0.63 0.35 -26.54
C ALA A 689 0.45 1.39 -26.84
N TRP A 690 0.09 2.44 -27.58
CA TRP A 690 1.01 3.54 -27.88
C TRP A 690 1.54 4.23 -26.62
N ALA A 691 0.64 4.59 -25.69
CA ALA A 691 1.03 5.17 -24.40
C ALA A 691 1.96 4.23 -23.61
N GLY A 692 1.72 2.92 -23.67
CA GLY A 692 2.61 1.92 -23.07
C GLY A 692 4.00 1.91 -23.70
N ILE A 693 4.08 1.91 -25.03
CA ILE A 693 5.36 1.94 -25.79
C ILE A 693 6.16 3.21 -25.44
N VAL A 694 5.51 4.37 -25.47
CA VAL A 694 6.13 5.65 -25.10
C VAL A 694 6.56 5.65 -23.64
N GLY A 695 5.75 5.10 -22.74
CA GLY A 695 6.05 5.05 -21.31
C GLY A 695 7.26 4.17 -20.97
N VAL A 696 7.50 3.09 -21.72
CA VAL A 696 8.66 2.20 -21.46
C VAL A 696 9.95 2.67 -22.13
N LEU A 697 9.86 3.42 -23.23
CA LEU A 697 11.02 3.92 -23.99
C LEU A 697 11.38 5.39 -23.70
N GLY A 698 10.45 6.19 -23.20
CA GLY A 698 10.68 7.59 -22.85
C GLY A 698 11.46 7.75 -21.53
N PRO A 699 12.18 8.87 -21.34
CA PRO A 699 12.70 9.27 -20.04
C PRO A 699 11.55 9.40 -19.03
N GLU A 700 11.70 8.88 -17.81
CA GLU A 700 10.61 8.95 -16.83
C GLU A 700 10.13 10.39 -16.58
N GLY A 701 8.83 10.63 -16.79
CA GLY A 701 8.18 11.89 -16.45
C GLY A 701 8.38 13.05 -17.44
N GLU A 702 8.71 12.77 -18.70
CA GLU A 702 8.69 13.76 -19.79
C GLU A 702 7.59 13.43 -20.82
N GLU A 703 6.88 14.46 -21.30
CA GLU A 703 5.90 14.36 -22.40
C GLU A 703 6.57 14.13 -23.78
N GLU A 704 7.91 14.12 -23.86
CA GLU A 704 8.70 14.07 -25.10
C GLU A 704 9.09 12.65 -25.58
N GLY A 705 8.69 11.59 -24.86
CA GLY A 705 9.06 10.20 -25.19
C GLY A 705 8.65 9.76 -26.61
N GLU A 706 7.61 10.38 -27.19
CA GLU A 706 7.20 10.15 -28.58
C GLU A 706 8.26 10.59 -29.60
N GLY A 707 9.01 11.64 -29.27
CA GLY A 707 10.05 12.23 -30.11
C GLY A 707 11.29 11.33 -30.26
N MET A 708 11.46 10.35 -29.38
CA MET A 708 12.56 9.39 -29.42
C MET A 708 12.29 8.24 -30.40
N ILE A 709 11.03 7.96 -30.74
CA ILE A 709 10.66 6.85 -31.62
C ILE A 709 10.74 7.32 -33.09
N VAL A 710 11.24 6.46 -33.96
CA VAL A 710 11.31 6.68 -35.41
C VAL A 710 9.87 6.77 -35.98
N GLU A 711 9.59 7.77 -36.83
CA GLU A 711 8.21 8.04 -37.28
C GLU A 711 7.61 6.87 -38.08
N GLU A 712 8.43 6.22 -38.91
CA GLU A 712 8.04 5.03 -39.69
C GLU A 712 7.74 3.81 -38.82
N LYS A 713 8.13 3.84 -37.53
CA LYS A 713 7.89 2.78 -36.55
C LYS A 713 6.68 3.02 -35.65
N LYS A 714 5.88 4.05 -35.95
CA LYS A 714 4.60 4.36 -35.27
C LYS A 714 3.39 3.66 -35.91
N VAL A 715 3.63 2.74 -36.84
CA VAL A 715 2.62 2.10 -37.68
C VAL A 715 2.62 0.60 -37.43
N TRP A 716 1.43 0.00 -37.33
CA TRP A 716 1.26 -1.46 -37.40
C TRP A 716 0.71 -1.85 -38.76
N ASP A 717 1.04 -3.06 -39.19
CA ASP A 717 0.60 -3.60 -40.46
C ASP A 717 -0.05 -4.99 -40.31
N ASP A 718 -0.69 -5.46 -41.37
CA ASP A 718 -1.37 -6.76 -41.41
C ASP A 718 -0.48 -7.90 -41.97
N GLY A 719 0.83 -7.78 -41.82
CA GLY A 719 1.83 -8.84 -42.01
C GLY A 719 1.75 -9.88 -40.91
N PHE A 720 0.59 -10.54 -40.79
CA PHE A 720 0.30 -11.47 -39.71
C PHE A 720 1.27 -12.64 -39.66
N ILE A 721 1.62 -13.03 -38.44
CA ILE A 721 2.29 -14.29 -38.13
C ILE A 721 1.19 -15.25 -37.65
N VAL A 722 0.81 -16.17 -38.54
CA VAL A 722 -0.27 -17.11 -38.32
C VAL A 722 0.32 -18.45 -37.89
N ASN A 723 -0.15 -19.00 -36.78
CA ASN A 723 0.16 -20.37 -36.34
C ASN A 723 -1.14 -21.18 -36.30
N LEU A 724 -1.22 -22.21 -37.15
CA LEU A 724 -2.37 -23.10 -37.33
C LEU A 724 -2.16 -24.48 -36.70
N GLY A 725 -0.95 -24.77 -36.20
CA GLY A 725 -0.55 -26.06 -35.63
C GLY A 725 -0.32 -27.16 -36.66
N CYS A 726 0.34 -28.24 -36.21
CA CYS A 726 0.60 -29.43 -37.01
C CYS A 726 -0.48 -30.49 -36.78
N GLU A 727 -0.87 -31.24 -37.81
CA GLU A 727 -1.95 -32.25 -37.71
C GLU A 727 -1.56 -33.40 -36.76
N GLY A 728 -0.29 -33.81 -36.78
CA GLY A 728 0.22 -34.89 -35.93
C GLY A 728 0.32 -34.54 -34.44
N GLU A 729 0.19 -33.26 -34.09
CA GLU A 729 0.24 -32.77 -32.70
C GLU A 729 -1.14 -32.36 -32.17
N GLU A 730 -2.22 -32.49 -32.96
CA GLU A 730 -3.57 -32.12 -32.55
C GLU A 730 -4.03 -32.95 -31.35
N GLY A 731 -4.45 -32.27 -30.28
CA GLY A 731 -5.00 -32.93 -29.08
C GLY A 731 -3.97 -33.50 -28.13
N GLN A 732 -2.66 -33.28 -28.35
CA GLN A 732 -1.60 -33.58 -27.38
C GLN A 732 -1.56 -32.54 -26.24
N LEU A 733 -2.72 -32.23 -25.67
CA LEU A 733 -2.87 -31.27 -24.58
C LEU A 733 -2.39 -31.90 -23.28
N VAL A 734 -1.51 -31.21 -22.58
CA VAL A 734 -1.07 -31.59 -21.22
C VAL A 734 -1.85 -30.74 -20.22
N GLU A 735 -2.77 -31.36 -19.48
CA GLU A 735 -3.56 -30.68 -18.45
C GLU A 735 -2.97 -30.94 -17.06
N GLY A 736 -3.05 -29.94 -16.17
CA GLY A 736 -2.63 -30.08 -14.77
C GLY A 736 -1.11 -30.06 -14.53
N GLU A 737 -0.33 -29.70 -15.55
CA GLU A 737 1.11 -29.48 -15.42
C GLU A 737 1.43 -28.28 -14.53
N THR A 738 2.49 -28.44 -13.74
CA THR A 738 3.07 -27.34 -12.97
C THR A 738 3.74 -26.32 -13.90
N ASP A 739 3.90 -25.07 -13.43
CA ASP A 739 4.60 -24.03 -14.19
C ASP A 739 6.04 -24.45 -14.57
N ARG A 740 6.68 -25.25 -13.71
CA ARG A 740 8.01 -25.84 -13.96
C ARG A 740 7.99 -26.84 -15.12
N GLU A 741 7.05 -27.77 -15.13
CA GLU A 741 6.92 -28.78 -16.21
C GLU A 741 6.61 -28.11 -17.55
N ARG A 742 5.68 -27.15 -17.55
CA ARG A 742 5.40 -26.32 -18.74
C ARG A 742 6.65 -25.60 -19.22
N GLY A 743 7.40 -25.01 -18.30
CA GLY A 743 8.66 -24.36 -18.57
C GLY A 743 9.70 -25.28 -19.24
N GLU A 744 9.84 -26.51 -18.76
CA GLU A 744 10.76 -27.51 -19.35
C GLU A 744 10.31 -27.95 -20.75
N MET A 745 9.01 -28.09 -21.00
CA MET A 745 8.53 -28.39 -22.35
C MET A 745 8.78 -27.25 -23.33
N LEU A 746 8.53 -26.01 -22.91
CA LEU A 746 8.81 -24.83 -23.71
C LEU A 746 10.31 -24.63 -23.92
N ARG A 747 11.15 -25.04 -22.97
CA ARG A 747 12.61 -25.01 -23.12
C ARG A 747 13.06 -25.74 -24.37
N ALA A 748 12.52 -26.93 -24.63
CA ALA A 748 12.89 -27.80 -25.74
C ALA A 748 12.56 -27.24 -27.14
N LEU A 749 11.94 -26.04 -27.24
CA LEU A 749 11.76 -25.36 -28.52
C LEU A 749 13.12 -25.06 -29.18
N GLU A 750 13.18 -25.19 -30.49
CA GLU A 750 14.38 -24.93 -31.30
C GLU A 750 14.39 -23.51 -31.91
N GLY A 751 13.32 -22.75 -31.65
CA GLY A 751 13.06 -21.45 -32.25
C GLY A 751 13.60 -20.25 -31.47
N TRP A 752 14.40 -20.44 -30.41
CA TRP A 752 14.86 -19.37 -29.54
C TRP A 752 15.73 -18.34 -30.27
N HIS A 753 15.42 -17.06 -30.09
CA HIS A 753 16.16 -15.92 -30.62
C HIS A 753 15.78 -14.62 -29.89
N VAL A 754 16.52 -13.54 -30.20
CA VAL A 754 16.04 -12.15 -30.11
C VAL A 754 15.92 -11.57 -31.52
N ASP A 755 15.11 -10.52 -31.67
CA ASP A 755 14.92 -9.88 -32.97
C ASP A 755 16.08 -8.95 -33.33
N GLY A 756 16.44 -8.92 -34.61
CA GLY A 756 17.48 -8.06 -35.16
C GLY A 756 18.33 -8.70 -36.26
N ASP A 757 17.72 -9.47 -37.17
CA ASP A 757 18.42 -10.22 -38.22
C ASP A 757 18.99 -9.36 -39.38
N PHE A 758 18.95 -8.04 -39.23
CA PHE A 758 19.29 -7.05 -40.25
C PHE A 758 20.29 -5.98 -39.78
N PHE A 759 20.90 -6.12 -38.59
CA PHE A 759 21.94 -5.21 -38.09
C PHE A 759 22.94 -5.92 -37.20
N VAL A 760 24.11 -5.32 -37.00
CA VAL A 760 25.09 -5.76 -35.99
C VAL A 760 24.60 -5.35 -34.61
N HIS A 761 24.47 -6.30 -33.69
CA HIS A 761 23.98 -6.03 -32.34
C HIS A 761 25.06 -5.39 -31.46
N TYR A 762 24.64 -4.34 -30.77
CA TYR A 762 25.33 -3.69 -29.66
C TYR A 762 24.40 -3.61 -28.44
N LEU A 763 24.98 -3.41 -27.25
CA LEU A 763 24.20 -3.23 -26.02
C LEU A 763 23.22 -2.07 -26.10
N ASP A 764 23.55 -1.02 -26.86
CA ASP A 764 22.77 0.21 -26.97
C ASP A 764 22.03 0.38 -28.31
N SER A 765 21.83 -0.71 -29.05
CA SER A 765 21.22 -0.71 -30.38
C SER A 765 19.86 0.01 -30.42
N PRO A 766 19.70 1.10 -31.20
CA PRO A 766 18.40 1.74 -31.39
C PRO A 766 17.48 0.99 -32.36
N GLU A 767 18.01 0.08 -33.18
CA GLU A 767 17.29 -0.55 -34.29
C GLU A 767 16.13 -1.45 -33.81
N GLN A 768 16.28 -2.07 -32.64
CA GLN A 768 15.24 -2.87 -31.98
C GLN A 768 15.20 -2.53 -30.48
N ALA A 769 14.46 -1.48 -30.15
CA ALA A 769 14.39 -0.92 -28.81
C ALA A 769 13.35 -1.58 -27.91
N LEU A 770 12.28 -2.13 -28.51
CA LEU A 770 11.21 -2.83 -27.82
C LEU A 770 10.59 -3.87 -28.75
N LEU A 771 10.31 -5.05 -28.20
CA LEU A 771 9.53 -6.08 -28.88
C LEU A 771 8.04 -5.89 -28.52
N VAL A 772 7.17 -5.83 -29.53
CA VAL A 772 5.73 -5.60 -29.36
C VAL A 772 4.96 -6.74 -30.03
N ILE A 773 4.00 -7.34 -29.32
CA ILE A 773 3.19 -8.44 -29.85
C ILE A 773 1.70 -8.15 -29.64
N PRO A 774 1.02 -7.57 -30.65
CA PRO A 774 -0.44 -7.43 -30.66
C PRO A 774 -1.12 -8.77 -30.96
N LEU A 775 -2.16 -9.10 -30.19
CA LEU A 775 -2.97 -10.30 -30.37
C LEU A 775 -4.20 -10.01 -31.24
N TRP A 776 -4.24 -10.59 -32.44
CA TRP A 776 -5.37 -10.46 -33.39
C TRP A 776 -6.37 -11.62 -33.31
N SER A 777 -6.08 -12.60 -32.45
CA SER A 777 -6.96 -13.70 -32.08
C SER A 777 -6.79 -14.02 -30.61
N ASP A 778 -7.75 -14.72 -30.02
CA ASP A 778 -7.58 -15.30 -28.70
C ASP A 778 -6.48 -16.38 -28.76
N ILE A 779 -5.61 -16.43 -27.76
CA ILE A 779 -4.52 -17.40 -27.63
C ILE A 779 -4.65 -18.09 -26.28
N LEU A 780 -5.14 -19.32 -26.31
CA LEU A 780 -5.25 -20.19 -25.14
C LEU A 780 -3.90 -20.87 -24.84
N PRO A 781 -3.69 -21.39 -23.62
CA PRO A 781 -2.52 -22.22 -23.29
C PRO A 781 -2.34 -23.38 -24.26
N GLN A 782 -1.07 -23.60 -24.67
CA GLN A 782 -0.69 -24.56 -25.71
C GLN A 782 -1.36 -24.30 -27.07
N GLY A 783 -1.90 -23.08 -27.26
CA GLY A 783 -2.49 -22.57 -28.50
C GLY A 783 -1.46 -21.93 -29.44
N GLY A 784 -0.17 -22.17 -29.21
CA GLY A 784 0.89 -21.70 -30.08
C GLY A 784 1.28 -20.24 -29.89
N GLY A 785 1.14 -19.69 -28.68
CA GLY A 785 1.59 -18.34 -28.31
C GLY A 785 3.10 -18.10 -28.47
N THR A 786 3.59 -17.00 -27.93
CA THR A 786 5.04 -16.70 -27.95
C THR A 786 5.64 -17.16 -26.63
N ALA A 787 6.52 -18.15 -26.66
CA ALA A 787 7.31 -18.56 -25.51
C ALA A 787 8.36 -17.51 -25.19
N LEU A 788 8.51 -17.12 -23.92
CA LEU A 788 9.39 -16.06 -23.43
C LEU A 788 10.26 -16.60 -22.29
N ALA A 789 11.57 -16.44 -22.38
CA ALA A 789 12.51 -16.82 -21.32
C ALA A 789 12.96 -15.57 -20.56
N THR A 790 12.35 -15.28 -19.42
CA THR A 790 12.48 -13.96 -18.78
C THR A 790 13.83 -13.71 -18.11
N ASP A 791 14.51 -14.78 -17.68
CA ASP A 791 15.84 -14.71 -17.07
C ASP A 791 16.96 -14.44 -18.11
N SER A 792 16.65 -14.44 -19.40
CA SER A 792 17.63 -14.28 -20.48
C SER A 792 18.20 -12.87 -20.62
N ILE A 793 17.47 -11.84 -20.15
CA ILE A 793 17.86 -10.42 -20.29
C ILE A 793 19.27 -10.19 -19.75
N LYS A 794 19.60 -10.74 -18.57
CA LYS A 794 20.92 -10.57 -17.95
C LYS A 794 22.05 -11.17 -18.78
N HIS A 795 21.81 -12.33 -19.38
CA HIS A 795 22.83 -13.05 -20.14
C HIS A 795 23.09 -12.38 -21.48
N ILE A 796 22.03 -11.93 -22.15
CA ILE A 796 22.12 -11.18 -23.40
C ILE A 796 22.78 -9.82 -23.16
N ALA A 797 22.35 -9.08 -22.14
CA ALA A 797 22.96 -7.81 -21.77
C ALA A 797 24.45 -7.98 -21.44
N HIS A 798 24.81 -8.98 -20.63
CA HIS A 798 26.21 -9.23 -20.28
C HIS A 798 27.07 -9.64 -21.48
N HIS A 799 26.52 -10.43 -22.40
CA HIS A 799 27.21 -10.77 -23.65
C HIS A 799 27.49 -9.53 -24.51
N LEU A 800 26.50 -8.68 -24.72
CA LEU A 800 26.67 -7.44 -25.48
C LEU A 800 27.58 -6.42 -24.78
N TYR A 801 27.53 -6.36 -23.45
CA TYR A 801 28.42 -5.51 -22.65
C TYR A 801 29.90 -5.89 -22.81
N THR A 802 30.19 -7.19 -22.87
CA THR A 802 31.55 -7.73 -23.03
C THR A 802 32.06 -7.77 -24.48
N HIS A 803 31.18 -7.51 -25.46
CA HIS A 803 31.51 -7.46 -26.89
C HIS A 803 31.22 -6.07 -27.46
N SER A 804 31.98 -5.06 -27.00
CA SER A 804 31.84 -3.66 -27.42
C SER A 804 32.06 -3.45 -28.94
N SER A 805 32.78 -4.35 -29.62
CA SER A 805 32.95 -4.35 -31.08
C SER A 805 31.68 -4.74 -31.86
N GLY A 806 30.69 -5.32 -31.17
CA GLY A 806 29.42 -5.79 -31.73
C GLY A 806 29.44 -7.28 -32.07
N VAL A 807 28.25 -7.86 -32.21
CA VAL A 807 28.05 -9.27 -32.55
C VAL A 807 27.13 -9.43 -33.75
N THR A 808 27.25 -10.55 -34.47
CA THR A 808 26.33 -10.88 -35.56
C THR A 808 24.89 -11.03 -35.05
N PRO A 809 23.87 -11.04 -35.92
CA PRO A 809 22.50 -11.38 -35.53
C PRO A 809 22.30 -12.69 -34.77
N TRP A 810 23.28 -13.60 -34.84
CA TRP A 810 23.27 -14.87 -34.15
C TRP A 810 24.08 -14.87 -32.85
N PHE A 811 24.45 -13.69 -32.36
CA PHE A 811 25.20 -13.47 -31.12
C PHE A 811 26.57 -14.17 -31.13
N ARG A 812 27.23 -14.09 -32.29
CA ARG A 812 28.58 -14.60 -32.49
C ARG A 812 29.55 -13.48 -32.83
N PRO A 813 30.88 -13.69 -32.65
CA PRO A 813 31.89 -12.76 -33.16
C PRO A 813 31.69 -12.42 -34.65
N LEU A 814 32.01 -11.19 -35.04
CA LEU A 814 31.74 -10.66 -36.39
C LEU A 814 32.49 -11.38 -37.52
N ASP A 815 33.54 -12.13 -37.20
CA ASP A 815 34.33 -12.94 -38.10
C ASP A 815 33.80 -14.38 -38.24
N ASP A 816 32.81 -14.79 -37.45
CA ASP A 816 32.14 -16.09 -37.60
C ASP A 816 31.09 -16.03 -38.73
N PRO A 817 31.27 -16.80 -39.82
CA PRO A 817 30.33 -16.81 -40.95
C PRO A 817 29.03 -17.59 -40.67
N SER A 818 28.89 -18.20 -39.49
CA SER A 818 27.79 -19.11 -39.17
C SER A 818 26.46 -18.39 -38.95
N GLU A 819 25.50 -18.60 -39.85
CA GLU A 819 24.13 -18.09 -39.73
C GLU A 819 23.19 -19.11 -39.03
N ASN A 820 23.44 -19.43 -37.75
CA ASN A 820 22.62 -20.41 -37.01
C ASN A 820 22.29 -19.98 -35.57
N ARG A 821 21.24 -20.59 -34.99
CA ARG A 821 20.69 -20.21 -33.67
C ARG A 821 21.37 -20.89 -32.48
N GLN A 822 22.50 -21.58 -32.68
CA GLN A 822 23.10 -22.43 -31.65
C GLN A 822 23.38 -21.66 -30.35
N TRP A 823 23.87 -20.42 -30.43
CA TRP A 823 24.14 -19.60 -29.24
C TRP A 823 22.88 -19.37 -28.39
N PHE A 824 21.73 -19.09 -29.03
CA PHE A 824 20.46 -18.90 -28.34
C PHE A 824 19.93 -20.21 -27.77
N LEU A 825 20.11 -21.33 -28.48
CA LEU A 825 19.73 -22.65 -28.01
C LEU A 825 20.55 -23.07 -26.80
N ASP A 826 21.87 -22.90 -26.85
CA ASP A 826 22.78 -23.19 -25.73
C ASP A 826 22.37 -22.40 -24.48
N LEU A 827 21.94 -21.13 -24.64
CA LEU A 827 21.45 -20.33 -23.53
C LEU A 827 20.08 -20.79 -23.03
N ALA A 828 19.12 -21.00 -23.92
CA ALA A 828 17.75 -21.38 -23.55
C ALA A 828 17.68 -22.78 -22.92
N HIS A 829 18.45 -23.73 -23.44
CA HIS A 829 18.47 -25.12 -23.00
C HIS A 829 19.30 -25.36 -21.73
N ASP A 830 20.08 -24.37 -21.28
CA ASP A 830 20.86 -24.44 -20.04
C ASP A 830 19.97 -24.15 -18.81
N PRO A 831 19.64 -25.17 -17.98
CA PRO A 831 18.78 -24.99 -16.82
C PRO A 831 19.45 -24.22 -15.68
N GLN A 832 20.79 -24.10 -15.68
CA GLN A 832 21.52 -23.30 -14.70
C GLN A 832 21.43 -21.80 -15.02
N LYS A 833 21.30 -21.46 -16.31
CA LYS A 833 21.20 -20.07 -16.76
C LYS A 833 19.77 -19.57 -16.84
N ILE A 834 18.87 -20.40 -17.36
CA ILE A 834 17.45 -20.08 -17.56
C ILE A 834 16.63 -21.07 -16.74
N ARG A 835 15.92 -20.60 -15.71
CA ARG A 835 15.05 -21.47 -14.90
C ARG A 835 13.80 -21.85 -15.69
N ALA A 836 13.29 -23.06 -15.48
CA ALA A 836 12.11 -23.53 -16.22
C ALA A 836 10.90 -22.63 -15.94
N GLU A 837 10.72 -22.22 -14.69
CA GLU A 837 9.65 -21.34 -14.22
C GLU A 837 9.75 -19.91 -14.79
N SER A 838 10.91 -19.54 -15.35
CA SER A 838 11.11 -18.27 -16.05
C SER A 838 10.69 -18.33 -17.52
N ILE A 839 10.37 -19.52 -18.03
CA ILE A 839 9.90 -19.75 -19.40
C ILE A 839 8.38 -19.81 -19.38
N VAL A 840 7.73 -18.84 -20.05
CA VAL A 840 6.27 -18.75 -20.10
C VAL A 840 5.76 -18.67 -21.53
N GLU A 841 4.51 -19.02 -21.75
CA GLU A 841 3.82 -18.80 -23.01
C GLU A 841 2.93 -17.55 -22.92
N ALA A 842 3.10 -16.59 -23.84
CA ALA A 842 2.26 -15.42 -23.98
C ALA A 842 0.88 -15.83 -24.52
N THR A 843 -0.10 -15.86 -23.61
CA THR A 843 -1.51 -16.20 -23.83
C THR A 843 -2.39 -15.01 -23.44
N GLY A 844 -3.53 -14.84 -24.10
CA GLY A 844 -4.38 -13.66 -23.91
C GLY A 844 -5.56 -13.62 -24.86
N GLU A 845 -6.34 -12.55 -24.78
CA GLU A 845 -7.49 -12.32 -25.64
C GLU A 845 -7.13 -11.40 -26.83
N VAL A 846 -7.95 -11.45 -27.87
CA VAL A 846 -7.86 -10.48 -28.97
C VAL A 846 -7.93 -9.05 -28.44
N GLY A 847 -7.02 -8.20 -28.92
CA GLY A 847 -6.89 -6.83 -28.45
C GLY A 847 -5.78 -6.62 -27.42
N ASP A 848 -5.25 -7.69 -26.82
CA ASP A 848 -4.14 -7.59 -25.88
C ASP A 848 -2.81 -7.32 -26.62
N VAL A 849 -1.88 -6.63 -25.96
CA VAL A 849 -0.57 -6.26 -26.52
C VAL A 849 0.52 -6.52 -25.49
N PHE A 850 1.51 -7.34 -25.85
CA PHE A 850 2.68 -7.56 -25.02
C PHE A 850 3.79 -6.58 -25.39
N LEU A 851 4.34 -5.88 -24.41
CA LEU A 851 5.59 -5.13 -24.53
C LEU A 851 6.70 -5.89 -23.83
N ILE A 852 7.75 -6.21 -24.57
CA ILE A 852 8.80 -7.15 -24.16
C ILE A 852 10.16 -6.48 -24.32
N HIS A 853 11.03 -6.65 -23.31
CA HIS A 853 12.41 -6.17 -23.37
C HIS A 853 13.14 -6.71 -24.61
N PRO A 854 13.94 -5.91 -25.34
CA PRO A 854 14.62 -6.36 -26.57
C PRO A 854 15.59 -7.53 -26.35
N PHE A 855 16.10 -7.67 -25.12
CA PHE A 855 16.98 -8.76 -24.70
C PHE A 855 16.27 -9.98 -24.12
N MET A 856 14.95 -10.10 -24.27
CA MET A 856 14.23 -11.30 -23.84
C MET A 856 14.19 -12.33 -24.98
N LEU A 857 14.85 -13.47 -24.76
CA LEU A 857 14.75 -14.64 -25.62
C LEU A 857 13.29 -15.07 -25.80
N HIS A 858 12.92 -15.35 -27.04
CA HIS A 858 11.59 -15.81 -27.37
C HIS A 858 11.58 -16.83 -28.51
N SER A 859 10.51 -17.63 -28.56
CA SER A 859 10.25 -18.63 -29.61
C SER A 859 8.75 -18.73 -29.87
N ALA A 860 8.35 -19.17 -31.05
CA ALA A 860 6.96 -19.63 -31.23
C ALA A 860 6.79 -20.95 -30.45
N SER A 861 5.74 -21.05 -29.64
CA SER A 861 5.35 -22.33 -29.02
C SER A 861 4.55 -23.18 -30.01
N ARG A 862 4.38 -24.46 -29.66
CA ARG A 862 3.58 -25.41 -30.43
C ARG A 862 2.10 -25.11 -30.27
N ASN A 863 1.34 -25.21 -31.37
CA ASN A 863 -0.12 -25.06 -31.36
C ASN A 863 -0.79 -26.44 -31.44
N VAL A 864 -0.84 -27.14 -30.31
CA VAL A 864 -1.45 -28.49 -30.23
C VAL A 864 -2.99 -28.43 -30.29
N ARG A 865 -3.57 -27.23 -30.14
CA ARG A 865 -5.02 -26.99 -30.26
C ARG A 865 -5.50 -26.86 -31.70
N ARG A 866 -4.60 -26.42 -32.60
CA ARG A 866 -4.94 -26.01 -33.98
C ARG A 866 -6.04 -24.94 -34.05
N ASP A 867 -6.21 -24.17 -32.97
CA ASP A 867 -7.00 -22.94 -32.98
C ASP A 867 -6.22 -21.88 -33.77
N LYS A 868 -6.90 -20.93 -34.43
CA LYS A 868 -6.18 -19.89 -35.19
C LYS A 868 -5.42 -18.98 -34.21
N ARG A 869 -4.10 -18.94 -34.31
CA ARG A 869 -3.28 -17.93 -33.62
C ARG A 869 -2.80 -16.90 -34.62
N VAL A 870 -3.13 -15.65 -34.39
CA VAL A 870 -2.81 -14.52 -35.26
C VAL A 870 -2.19 -13.42 -34.41
N ILE A 871 -0.92 -13.10 -34.67
CA ILE A 871 -0.23 -11.95 -34.06
C ILE A 871 0.43 -11.10 -35.14
N THR A 872 0.92 -9.94 -34.75
CA THR A 872 1.98 -9.22 -35.48
C THR A 872 3.20 -9.04 -34.58
N ASN A 873 4.35 -8.73 -35.18
CA ASN A 873 5.57 -8.36 -34.47
C ASN A 873 6.15 -7.04 -35.05
N PRO A 874 5.49 -5.90 -34.79
CA PRO A 874 5.95 -4.61 -35.29
C PRO A 874 7.23 -4.16 -34.57
N PRO A 875 8.31 -3.83 -35.31
CA PRO A 875 9.55 -3.35 -34.72
C PRO A 875 9.38 -1.94 -34.17
N VAL A 876 9.94 -1.66 -32.99
CA VAL A 876 10.04 -0.30 -32.43
C VAL A 876 11.50 0.11 -32.37
N SER A 877 11.85 1.21 -33.04
CA SER A 877 13.21 1.72 -33.13
C SER A 877 13.31 3.14 -32.59
N LEU A 878 14.47 3.48 -32.02
CA LEU A 878 14.77 4.82 -31.52
C LEU A 878 15.52 5.66 -32.57
N ARG A 879 15.36 6.98 -32.52
CA ARG A 879 16.12 7.94 -33.34
C ARG A 879 17.59 8.03 -32.92
N VAL A 880 17.87 7.72 -31.67
CA VAL A 880 19.21 7.72 -31.08
C VAL A 880 19.44 6.45 -30.26
N PRO A 881 20.67 5.92 -30.19
CA PRO A 881 21.02 4.78 -29.34
C PRO A 881 20.66 4.98 -27.86
N PHE A 882 20.49 3.85 -27.15
CA PHE A 882 20.35 3.87 -25.69
C PHE A 882 21.61 4.47 -25.04
N GLY A 883 21.44 5.26 -23.99
CA GLY A 883 22.46 6.16 -23.47
C GLY A 883 23.28 5.63 -22.31
N TYR A 884 23.72 4.37 -22.33
CA TYR A 884 24.23 3.70 -21.11
C TYR A 884 25.51 4.32 -20.51
N GLY A 885 26.33 5.01 -21.30
CA GLY A 885 27.58 5.68 -20.88
C GLY A 885 27.47 7.19 -20.58
N ARG A 886 26.27 7.74 -20.35
CA ARG A 886 26.07 9.20 -20.14
C ARG A 886 26.53 9.67 -18.74
N VAL A 887 27.84 9.84 -18.53
CA VAL A 887 28.40 10.53 -17.37
C VAL A 887 29.18 11.76 -17.85
N GLY A 888 28.86 12.95 -17.32
CA GLY A 888 29.65 14.16 -17.58
C GLY A 888 31.05 14.04 -16.98
N GLY A 889 32.02 14.82 -17.45
CA GLY A 889 33.40 14.82 -16.92
C GLY A 889 33.55 15.21 -15.43
N ASP A 890 32.43 15.53 -14.76
CA ASP A 890 32.27 15.81 -13.34
C ASP A 890 31.74 14.61 -12.53
N GLY A 891 31.53 13.46 -13.17
CA GLY A 891 30.92 12.28 -12.54
C GLY A 891 29.41 12.37 -12.35
N VAL A 892 28.75 13.41 -12.89
CA VAL A 892 27.30 13.60 -12.76
C VAL A 892 26.59 13.07 -14.00
N ARG A 893 25.65 12.16 -13.77
CA ARG A 893 24.79 11.57 -14.80
C ARG A 893 23.80 12.61 -15.34
N ARG A 894 23.77 12.82 -16.67
CA ARG A 894 22.87 13.79 -17.32
C ARG A 894 21.74 13.07 -18.06
N GLY A 895 20.50 13.26 -17.59
CA GLY A 895 19.27 12.73 -18.20
C GLY A 895 18.62 11.58 -17.41
N ARG A 896 17.29 11.48 -17.48
CA ARG A 896 16.51 10.37 -16.88
C ARG A 896 16.55 9.16 -17.82
N LEU A 897 16.62 7.95 -17.25
CA LEU A 897 16.63 6.68 -18.00
C LEU A 897 15.21 6.22 -18.32
N SER A 898 15.04 5.61 -19.49
CA SER A 898 13.86 4.81 -19.80
C SER A 898 13.78 3.55 -18.93
N LEU A 899 12.61 2.92 -18.90
CA LEU A 899 12.40 1.67 -18.15
C LEU A 899 13.22 0.51 -18.75
N VAL A 900 13.38 0.46 -20.08
CA VAL A 900 14.25 -0.49 -20.77
C VAL A 900 15.72 -0.27 -20.40
N GLU A 901 16.18 0.98 -20.37
CA GLU A 901 17.57 1.28 -19.98
C GLU A 901 17.86 0.86 -18.55
N ARG A 902 16.94 1.17 -17.63
CA ARG A 902 17.12 0.83 -16.21
C ARG A 902 17.11 -0.67 -15.97
N LYS A 903 16.22 -1.42 -16.62
CA LYS A 903 16.21 -2.88 -16.54
C LYS A 903 17.54 -3.44 -17.03
N THR A 904 18.04 -2.99 -18.18
CA THR A 904 19.34 -3.43 -18.72
C THR A 904 20.48 -3.16 -17.75
N LEU A 905 20.56 -1.94 -17.19
CA LEU A 905 21.60 -1.57 -16.24
C LEU A 905 21.52 -2.33 -14.92
N ARG A 906 20.31 -2.59 -14.43
CA ARG A 906 20.10 -3.41 -13.23
C ARG A 906 20.63 -4.83 -13.42
N GLU A 907 20.33 -5.46 -14.56
CA GLU A 907 20.84 -6.80 -14.86
C GLU A 907 22.35 -6.85 -15.03
N LEU A 908 22.98 -5.72 -15.41
CA LEU A 908 24.44 -5.58 -15.46
C LEU A 908 25.07 -5.18 -14.11
N GLY A 909 24.27 -4.81 -13.10
CA GLY A 909 24.76 -4.34 -11.80
C GLY A 909 25.17 -2.86 -11.75
N PHE A 910 24.77 -2.05 -12.74
CA PHE A 910 25.15 -0.64 -12.89
C PHE A 910 23.95 0.32 -12.89
N GLU A 911 22.87 -0.01 -12.17
CA GLU A 911 21.62 0.79 -12.18
C GLU A 911 21.85 2.25 -11.79
N GLU A 912 22.65 2.51 -10.75
CA GLU A 912 22.90 3.87 -10.22
C GLU A 912 23.98 4.64 -10.99
N GLU A 913 25.13 4.01 -11.25
CA GLU A 913 26.32 4.65 -11.82
C GLU A 913 26.28 4.78 -13.36
N GLY A 914 25.47 3.95 -14.03
CA GLY A 914 25.59 3.76 -15.48
C GLY A 914 26.91 3.07 -15.85
N LEU A 915 27.23 3.00 -17.14
CA LEU A 915 28.43 2.29 -17.60
C LEU A 915 29.67 3.20 -17.72
N GLY A 916 29.64 4.42 -17.16
CA GLY A 916 30.77 5.35 -17.21
C GLY A 916 31.23 5.65 -18.64
N GLU A 917 32.53 5.48 -18.92
CA GLU A 917 33.13 5.67 -20.25
C GLU A 917 32.87 4.50 -21.23
N TRP A 918 31.98 3.56 -20.93
CA TRP A 918 31.69 2.47 -21.87
C TRP A 918 31.01 3.02 -23.15
N ARG A 919 31.50 2.58 -24.30
CA ARG A 919 30.97 2.88 -25.63
C ARG A 919 31.27 1.71 -26.56
N ILE A 920 30.49 1.62 -27.65
CA ILE A 920 30.79 0.68 -28.72
C ILE A 920 32.16 0.99 -29.33
N GLU A 921 32.88 -0.05 -29.77
CA GLU A 921 34.17 0.03 -30.45
C GLU A 921 34.05 -0.24 -31.96
N GLY A 922 32.95 -0.84 -32.40
CA GLY A 922 32.67 -1.17 -33.80
C GLY A 922 31.80 -0.15 -34.52
N GLU A 923 31.71 -0.28 -35.84
CA GLU A 923 30.84 0.53 -36.69
C GLU A 923 29.43 -0.05 -36.76
N ARG A 924 28.42 0.78 -36.47
CA ARG A 924 27.01 0.42 -36.69
C ARG A 924 26.76 0.22 -38.18
N ARG A 925 26.39 -1.00 -38.57
CA ARG A 925 26.06 -1.35 -39.95
C ARG A 925 24.89 -2.31 -40.01
N GLY A 926 24.13 -2.21 -41.09
CA GLY A 926 23.15 -3.22 -41.45
C GLY A 926 23.82 -4.58 -41.70
N TRP A 927 23.06 -5.64 -41.51
CA TRP A 927 23.46 -7.00 -41.82
C TRP A 927 22.59 -7.54 -42.95
N VAL A 928 23.21 -7.93 -44.06
CA VAL A 928 22.49 -8.59 -45.15
C VAL A 928 22.60 -10.10 -44.95
N SER A 929 21.58 -10.67 -44.31
CA SER A 929 21.46 -12.12 -44.09
C SER A 929 21.35 -12.89 -45.41
N GLU A 930 21.69 -14.19 -45.41
CA GLU A 930 21.54 -15.03 -46.59
C GLU A 930 20.08 -15.06 -47.09
N ARG A 931 19.12 -14.99 -46.16
CA ARG A 931 17.69 -14.85 -46.47
C ARG A 931 17.41 -13.60 -47.31
N MET A 932 17.95 -12.45 -46.91
CA MET A 932 17.78 -11.20 -47.67
C MET A 932 18.47 -11.25 -49.04
N ARG A 933 19.68 -11.84 -49.12
CA ARG A 933 20.35 -12.07 -50.41
C ARG A 933 19.52 -12.95 -51.34
N ARG A 934 18.86 -13.98 -50.81
CA ARG A 934 17.93 -14.84 -51.57
C ARG A 934 16.68 -14.09 -52.01
N TYR A 935 16.10 -13.23 -51.15
CA TYR A 935 14.97 -12.38 -51.53
C TYR A 935 15.33 -11.34 -52.59
N GLU A 936 16.50 -10.69 -52.47
CA GLU A 936 17.01 -9.76 -53.48
C GLU A 936 17.30 -10.46 -54.80
N ALA A 937 17.89 -11.67 -54.76
CA ALA A 937 18.09 -12.50 -55.94
C ALA A 937 16.74 -12.89 -56.59
N MET A 938 15.75 -13.32 -55.79
CA MET A 938 14.41 -13.63 -56.31
C MET A 938 13.68 -12.39 -56.86
N ARG A 939 13.80 -11.22 -56.20
CA ARG A 939 13.26 -9.95 -56.71
C ARG A 939 13.99 -9.48 -57.97
N GLY A 940 15.28 -9.77 -58.09
CA GLY A 940 16.09 -9.50 -59.28
C GLY A 940 15.63 -10.37 -60.45
N ILE A 941 15.49 -11.68 -60.23
CA ILE A 941 14.97 -12.64 -61.22
C ILE A 941 13.55 -12.27 -61.65
N GLU A 942 12.67 -11.89 -60.71
CA GLU A 942 11.30 -11.49 -61.03
C GLU A 942 11.26 -10.14 -61.75
N ARG A 943 12.15 -9.20 -61.42
CA ARG A 943 12.29 -7.93 -62.15
C ARG A 943 12.80 -8.16 -63.57
N GLU A 944 13.79 -9.03 -63.76
CA GLU A 944 14.27 -9.41 -65.10
C GLU A 944 13.21 -10.17 -65.90
N ARG A 945 12.35 -10.96 -65.24
CA ARG A 945 11.20 -11.61 -65.88
C ARG A 945 10.19 -10.56 -66.37
N LEU A 946 9.87 -9.59 -65.52
CA LEU A 946 8.96 -8.49 -65.83
C LEU A 946 9.52 -7.54 -66.90
N GLU A 947 10.82 -7.26 -66.90
CA GLU A 947 11.50 -6.47 -67.94
C GLU A 947 11.53 -7.22 -69.27
N ARG A 948 11.83 -8.52 -69.28
CA ARG A 948 11.72 -9.36 -70.49
C ARG A 948 10.29 -9.43 -71.02
N GLU A 949 9.28 -9.55 -70.16
CA GLU A 949 7.87 -9.49 -70.58
C GLU A 949 7.46 -8.09 -71.09
N ARG A 950 8.14 -7.03 -70.65
CA ARG A 950 7.91 -5.66 -71.12
C ARG A 950 8.60 -5.37 -72.45
N ASP A 951 9.75 -5.97 -72.72
CA ASP A 951 10.49 -5.85 -73.99
C ASP A 951 9.97 -6.79 -75.09
N LEU A 952 9.19 -7.82 -74.73
CA LEU A 952 8.46 -8.71 -75.64
C LEU A 952 7.07 -8.19 -76.05
N LYS A 953 6.63 -7.06 -75.47
CA LYS A 953 5.43 -6.31 -75.86
C LYS A 953 5.85 -5.05 -76.62
#